data_AF-A0A7S7NKT6-F1
#
_entry.id   AF-A0A7S7NKT6-F1
#
_cell.length_a   1.000
_cell.length_b   1.000
_cell.length_c   1.000
_cell.angle_alpha   90.00
_cell.angle_beta   90.00
_cell.angle_gamma   90.00
#
_symmetry.space_group_name_H-M   'P 1'
#
loop_
_entity.id
_entity.type
_entity.pdbx_description
1 polymer ?
#
loop_
_entity_poly.entity_id
_entity_poly.type
_entity_poly.pdbx_seq_one_letter_code
_entity_poly.pdbx_strand_id
1 'polypeptide(L)'
;MHKPRRLLRSHLKELMTRHRPERFQALRDVSFEVNPGESVAIIGRNGAGKSTLLGLVAGLVDPDSGQIIVNGRGAALLQLGSGFHSDLTGIENIHLNASVLGVSRQRTEELMDEIIEFSGIGDFVHEPVRSYSSGMVMRLAFSVAVCVDPDFLIIDEVLAVGDRAFQDKCVERIYKLHQAGKTILCVSHAAATVRELCQRAIWLDEGVLRMDGPIEEVIAAYESGLNLRAVHLNDPAPDPELVAPPVEAGEIEEPAVEEPAVEEPTPVEEPAPEPPPVADPEPAPPPIQEPEPPPAPIEEPEPEPILEAALPSEEPAPEGEASVGESGELAEIGEPPAEEIAPYVPPGPPCEEELAYIKALVLEHYCFVDYQNRTLMPQTNVPALIVPIDYEEVVPREKGRDPYAAITSLLETRIWAYEELHTRLEPFLELPDVADELADPTDEVSPFWKNIFFTGMDARAAYALIRAYVPGRIVEIGSGNSTRFLRKAIRDGKLKTQITCIDPSPRLSIKAVADEVREESLIATPLEYFASLQPGDFVFFDGSHICFHDSDVTHFFLRVMPMLPKGVLVHVHDIYLPEEYPEHFDIRYYNEQYMLAAFLLWNSSWKPFLPVHFLHGRGILNADGCSFWLMNGHLTEPEPVRRRSRVR
;
A
#
# COMPACT_ATOMS: atom_id res chain seq x y z
N MET A 1 -3.03 18.68 44.47
CA MET A 1 -3.41 19.47 43.28
C MET A 1 -4.57 18.79 42.57
N HIS A 2 -5.68 19.51 42.46
CA HIS A 2 -6.99 19.02 42.01
C HIS A 2 -7.01 18.65 40.53
N LYS A 3 -7.38 17.40 40.22
CA LYS A 3 -8.05 17.06 38.95
C LYS A 3 -9.55 17.28 39.15
N PRO A 4 -10.26 18.09 38.33
CA PRO A 4 -11.70 18.20 38.44
C PRO A 4 -12.33 16.89 37.96
N ARG A 5 -13.12 16.28 38.83
CA ARG A 5 -13.98 15.14 38.50
C ARG A 5 -15.02 15.58 37.48
N ARG A 6 -14.80 15.26 36.19
CA ARG A 6 -15.87 15.29 35.18
C ARG A 6 -16.94 14.28 35.62
N LEU A 7 -18.12 14.79 35.95
CA LEU A 7 -19.27 14.04 36.44
C LEU A 7 -19.76 13.05 35.38
N LEU A 8 -19.99 11.80 35.78
CA LEU A 8 -20.57 10.70 35.00
C LEU A 8 -21.87 11.09 34.24
N ARG A 9 -22.54 12.15 34.71
CA ARG A 9 -23.73 12.73 34.06
C ARG A 9 -23.45 13.39 32.70
N SER A 10 -22.24 13.89 32.42
CA SER A 10 -21.93 14.47 31.10
C SER A 10 -21.76 13.37 30.04
N HIS A 11 -21.10 12.27 30.40
CA HIS A 11 -20.95 11.09 29.53
C HIS A 11 -22.31 10.42 29.23
N LEU A 12 -23.20 10.32 30.22
CA LEU A 12 -24.55 9.78 30.01
C LEU A 12 -25.45 10.70 29.15
N LYS A 13 -25.18 12.01 29.13
CA LYS A 13 -25.89 12.96 28.26
C LYS A 13 -25.37 12.88 26.82
N GLU A 14 -24.05 12.77 26.62
CA GLU A 14 -23.44 12.52 25.29
C GLU A 14 -23.86 11.17 24.69
N LEU A 15 -23.97 10.11 25.50
CA LEU A 15 -24.48 8.80 25.07
C LEU A 15 -25.97 8.82 24.68
N MET A 16 -26.78 9.73 25.25
CA MET A 16 -28.21 9.83 24.97
C MET A 16 -28.57 10.89 23.91
N THR A 17 -27.74 11.91 23.70
CA THR A 17 -27.87 12.81 22.55
C THR A 17 -26.85 12.43 21.49
N ARG A 18 -27.24 11.51 20.60
CA ARG A 18 -26.66 11.45 19.25
C ARG A 18 -26.90 12.81 18.56
N HIS A 19 -26.05 13.81 18.85
CA HIS A 19 -25.85 14.89 17.90
C HIS A 19 -25.24 14.22 16.68
N ARG A 20 -26.05 14.02 15.64
CA ARG A 20 -25.49 13.88 14.30
C ARG A 20 -24.57 15.08 14.12
N PRO A 21 -23.30 14.92 13.72
CA PRO A 21 -22.52 16.08 13.30
C PRO A 21 -23.36 16.80 12.25
N GLU A 22 -23.66 18.08 12.47
CA GLU A 22 -24.28 18.89 11.43
C GLU A 22 -23.39 18.79 10.20
N ARG A 23 -23.94 18.26 9.10
CA ARG A 23 -23.18 18.12 7.86
C ARG A 23 -22.90 19.53 7.35
N PHE A 24 -21.65 19.96 7.46
CA PHE A 24 -21.18 21.23 6.91
C PHE A 24 -20.81 21.02 5.44
N GLN A 25 -21.48 21.76 4.55
CA GLN A 25 -21.22 21.68 3.12
C GLN A 25 -20.19 22.74 2.73
N ALA A 26 -18.94 22.31 2.52
CA ALA A 26 -17.80 23.20 2.23
C ALA A 26 -17.81 23.78 0.81
N LEU A 27 -18.36 23.04 -0.16
CA LEU A 27 -18.55 23.47 -1.56
C LEU A 27 -19.93 23.05 -2.06
N ARG A 28 -20.57 23.88 -2.90
CA ARG A 28 -21.92 23.65 -3.42
C ARG A 28 -21.94 23.91 -4.93
N ASP A 29 -22.20 22.87 -5.71
CA ASP A 29 -22.42 22.91 -7.16
C ASP A 29 -21.39 23.78 -7.90
N VAL A 30 -20.11 23.57 -7.60
CA VAL A 30 -18.99 24.29 -8.24
C VAL A 30 -18.65 23.61 -9.56
N SER A 31 -18.55 24.38 -10.64
CA SER A 31 -18.17 23.89 -11.97
C SER A 31 -17.30 24.91 -12.67
N PHE A 32 -16.13 24.46 -13.14
CA PHE A 32 -15.20 25.26 -13.94
C PHE A 32 -14.25 24.31 -14.69
N GLU A 33 -13.58 24.85 -15.70
CA GLU A 33 -12.57 24.15 -16.50
C GLU A 33 -11.29 24.99 -16.53
N VAL A 34 -10.13 24.34 -16.46
CA VAL A 34 -8.80 24.96 -16.57
C VAL A 34 -8.05 24.28 -17.71
N ASN A 35 -7.65 25.05 -18.71
CA ASN A 35 -6.96 24.53 -19.89
C ASN A 35 -5.45 24.37 -19.64
N PRO A 36 -4.76 23.49 -20.39
CA PRO A 36 -3.30 23.39 -20.34
C PRO A 36 -2.61 24.74 -20.59
N GLY A 37 -1.64 25.09 -19.74
CA GLY A 37 -0.90 26.35 -19.78
C GLY A 37 -1.65 27.56 -19.24
N GLU A 38 -2.90 27.38 -18.78
CA GLU A 38 -3.67 28.44 -18.15
C GLU A 38 -3.19 28.67 -16.71
N SER A 39 -3.16 29.94 -16.29
CA SER A 39 -2.86 30.31 -14.91
C SER A 39 -4.08 30.97 -14.27
N VAL A 40 -4.67 30.28 -13.29
CA VAL A 40 -5.95 30.62 -12.65
C VAL A 40 -5.77 30.89 -11.16
N ALA A 41 -6.29 32.02 -10.71
CA ALA A 41 -6.32 32.38 -9.30
C ALA A 41 -7.64 31.96 -8.66
N ILE A 42 -7.62 31.38 -7.46
CA ILE A 42 -8.81 31.15 -6.64
C ILE A 42 -8.84 32.17 -5.51
N ILE A 43 -9.82 33.06 -5.54
CA ILE A 43 -9.97 34.14 -4.57
C ILE A 43 -11.22 33.97 -3.72
N GLY A 44 -11.17 34.44 -2.48
CA GLY A 44 -12.29 34.33 -1.54
C GLY A 44 -11.84 34.50 -0.08
N ARG A 45 -12.81 34.74 0.81
CA ARG A 45 -12.54 34.89 2.25
C ARG A 45 -12.06 33.59 2.89
N ASN A 46 -11.58 33.68 4.12
CA ASN A 46 -11.33 32.50 4.95
C ASN A 46 -12.65 31.75 5.16
N GLY A 47 -12.63 30.42 5.00
CA GLY A 47 -13.83 29.60 5.05
C GLY A 47 -14.68 29.59 3.76
N ALA A 48 -14.24 30.22 2.67
CA ALA A 48 -14.97 30.20 1.40
C ALA A 48 -14.90 28.86 0.63
N GLY A 49 -14.10 27.91 1.08
CA GLY A 49 -13.92 26.60 0.44
C GLY A 49 -12.67 26.47 -0.45
N LYS A 50 -11.77 27.46 -0.47
CA LYS A 50 -10.56 27.47 -1.33
C LYS A 50 -9.65 26.24 -1.12
N SER A 51 -9.24 25.98 0.12
CA SER A 51 -8.36 24.84 0.43
C SER A 51 -9.08 23.49 0.23
N THR A 52 -10.40 23.44 0.43
CA THR A 52 -11.21 22.27 0.06
C THR A 52 -11.19 22.05 -1.44
N LEU A 53 -11.37 23.10 -2.24
CA LEU A 53 -11.30 23.00 -3.70
C LEU A 53 -9.92 22.57 -4.17
N LEU A 54 -8.85 23.17 -3.63
CA LEU A 54 -7.48 22.75 -3.94
C LEU A 54 -7.21 21.30 -3.53
N GLY A 55 -7.71 20.86 -2.37
CA GLY A 55 -7.61 19.47 -1.93
C GLY A 55 -8.33 18.51 -2.87
N LEU A 56 -9.51 18.87 -3.35
CA LEU A 56 -10.25 18.09 -4.36
C LEU A 56 -9.50 18.02 -5.71
N VAL A 57 -8.94 19.14 -6.20
CA VAL A 57 -8.15 19.17 -7.45
C VAL A 57 -6.85 18.38 -7.30
N ALA A 58 -6.21 18.44 -6.12
CA ALA A 58 -5.02 17.66 -5.80
C ALA A 58 -5.31 16.17 -5.50
N GLY A 59 -6.58 15.76 -5.53
CA GLY A 59 -7.01 14.39 -5.21
C GLY A 59 -6.94 14.03 -3.73
N LEU A 60 -6.66 14.96 -2.82
CA LEU A 60 -6.52 14.69 -1.37
C LEU A 60 -7.83 14.33 -0.67
N VAL A 61 -8.97 14.66 -1.29
CA VAL A 61 -10.32 14.37 -0.78
C VAL A 61 -11.21 14.03 -1.98
N ASP A 62 -12.17 13.13 -1.79
CA ASP A 62 -13.19 12.83 -2.80
C ASP A 62 -14.37 13.81 -2.75
N PRO A 63 -14.99 14.16 -3.89
CA PRO A 63 -16.21 14.95 -3.89
C PRO A 63 -17.39 14.14 -3.34
N ASP A 64 -18.21 14.74 -2.48
CA ASP A 64 -19.49 14.14 -2.04
C ASP A 64 -20.49 13.96 -3.20
N SER A 65 -20.35 14.77 -4.26
CA SER A 65 -21.18 14.76 -5.46
C SER A 65 -20.47 15.46 -6.62
N GLY A 66 -20.73 15.02 -7.86
CA GLY A 66 -20.11 15.56 -9.07
C GLY A 66 -18.89 14.76 -9.52
N GLN A 67 -18.12 15.31 -10.45
CA GLN A 67 -16.92 14.67 -11.00
C GLN A 67 -15.82 15.72 -11.16
N ILE A 68 -14.57 15.29 -10.94
CA ILE A 68 -13.36 16.08 -11.19
C ILE A 68 -12.49 15.27 -12.14
N ILE A 69 -12.02 15.89 -13.22
CA ILE A 69 -11.14 15.27 -14.21
C ILE A 69 -9.87 16.10 -14.26
N VAL A 70 -8.74 15.48 -13.92
CA VAL A 70 -7.42 16.12 -13.93
C VAL A 70 -6.50 15.33 -14.83
N ASN A 71 -5.99 15.99 -15.87
CA ASN A 71 -5.10 15.39 -16.85
C ASN A 71 -3.68 15.95 -16.67
N GLY A 72 -2.71 15.05 -16.42
CA GLY A 72 -1.30 15.41 -16.23
C GLY A 72 -0.80 15.18 -14.79
N ARG A 73 0.51 15.29 -14.60
CA ARG A 73 1.19 15.14 -13.31
C ARG A 73 1.18 16.47 -12.55
N GLY A 74 0.54 16.48 -11.39
CA GLY A 74 0.43 17.65 -10.54
C GLY A 74 1.49 17.69 -9.45
N ALA A 75 1.93 18.90 -9.11
CA ALA A 75 2.59 19.16 -7.84
C ALA A 75 1.72 20.10 -7.00
N ALA A 76 1.42 19.72 -5.76
CA ALA A 76 0.62 20.54 -4.85
C ALA A 76 1.44 21.02 -3.65
N LEU A 77 1.66 22.33 -3.56
CA LEU A 77 2.39 22.98 -2.46
C LEU A 77 1.52 23.17 -1.21
N LEU A 78 0.52 22.32 -1.01
CA LEU A 78 -0.46 22.38 0.10
C LEU A 78 0.09 21.75 1.40
N GLN A 79 0.91 20.71 1.27
CA GLN A 79 1.42 19.90 2.38
C GLN A 79 2.90 19.58 2.17
N LEU A 80 3.74 20.60 2.02
CA LEU A 80 5.18 20.41 1.82
C LEU A 80 5.80 19.59 2.96
N GLY A 81 6.40 18.45 2.61
CA GLY A 81 7.02 17.52 3.54
C GLY A 81 6.09 16.39 4.01
N SER A 82 4.80 16.38 3.62
CA SER A 82 3.96 15.20 3.81
C SER A 82 4.48 14.07 2.93
N GLY A 83 4.90 12.96 3.53
CA GLY A 83 5.57 11.86 2.85
C GLY A 83 7.07 11.78 3.14
N PHE A 84 7.64 12.70 3.91
CA PHE A 84 9.00 12.52 4.43
C PHE A 84 8.98 11.51 5.60
N HIS A 85 9.93 10.59 5.61
CA HIS A 85 10.18 9.67 6.72
C HIS A 85 11.40 10.13 7.52
N SER A 86 11.23 10.34 8.82
CA SER A 86 12.22 10.98 9.68
C SER A 86 13.51 10.18 9.87
N ASP A 87 13.45 8.85 9.80
CA ASP A 87 14.63 7.99 9.92
C ASP A 87 15.36 7.75 8.60
N LEU A 88 14.78 8.19 7.46
CA LEU A 88 15.44 8.12 6.16
C LEU A 88 16.29 9.37 5.93
N THR A 89 17.35 9.21 5.13
CA THR A 89 18.23 10.30 4.66
C THR A 89 17.49 11.26 3.73
N GLY A 90 18.07 12.44 3.47
CA GLY A 90 17.54 13.37 2.48
C GLY A 90 17.42 12.74 1.09
N ILE A 91 18.41 11.95 0.66
CA ILE A 91 18.40 11.26 -0.65
C ILE A 91 17.22 10.28 -0.75
N GLU A 92 17.03 9.44 0.27
CA GLU A 92 15.94 8.48 0.31
C GLU A 92 14.58 9.19 0.32
N ASN A 93 14.49 10.33 1.02
CA ASN A 93 13.29 11.16 1.02
C ASN A 93 13.01 11.85 -0.32
N ILE A 94 14.06 12.26 -1.06
CA ILE A 94 13.92 12.77 -2.43
C ILE A 94 13.31 11.70 -3.32
N HIS A 95 13.84 10.47 -3.28
CA HIS A 95 13.28 9.34 -4.04
C HIS A 95 11.82 9.05 -3.68
N LEU A 96 11.51 9.01 -2.38
CA LEU A 96 10.16 8.76 -1.89
C LEU A 96 9.16 9.85 -2.31
N ASN A 97 9.56 11.12 -2.29
CA ASN A 97 8.65 12.22 -2.65
C ASN A 97 8.53 12.37 -4.17
N ALA A 98 9.60 12.14 -4.91
CA ALA A 98 9.54 12.14 -6.37
C ALA A 98 8.64 11.01 -6.90
N SER A 99 8.67 9.82 -6.29
CA SER A 99 7.77 8.72 -6.69
C SER A 99 6.30 9.04 -6.40
N VAL A 100 6.00 9.67 -5.26
CA VAL A 100 4.64 10.17 -4.94
C VAL A 100 4.15 11.20 -5.97
N LEU A 101 5.06 12.00 -6.53
CA LEU A 101 4.77 12.96 -7.60
C LEU A 101 4.76 12.33 -9.02
N GLY A 102 4.87 11.00 -9.13
CA GLY A 102 4.81 10.28 -10.41
C GLY A 102 6.09 10.40 -11.24
N VAL A 103 7.25 10.50 -10.58
CA VAL A 103 8.57 10.58 -11.21
C VAL A 103 9.31 9.27 -11.03
N SER A 104 9.85 8.72 -12.12
CA SER A 104 10.60 7.47 -12.05
C SER A 104 11.91 7.63 -11.27
N ARG A 105 12.45 6.52 -10.75
CA ARG A 105 13.75 6.51 -10.07
C ARG A 105 14.86 7.07 -10.93
N GLN A 106 14.97 6.61 -12.19
CA GLN A 106 15.98 7.10 -13.13
C GLN A 106 15.90 8.61 -13.33
N ARG A 107 14.69 9.15 -13.56
CA ARG A 107 14.50 10.59 -13.73
C ARG A 107 14.81 11.36 -12.45
N THR A 108 14.54 10.78 -11.29
CA THR A 108 14.90 11.36 -10.00
C THR A 108 16.42 11.43 -9.82
N GLU A 109 17.16 10.41 -10.25
CA GLU A 109 18.63 10.42 -10.24
C GLU A 109 19.20 11.53 -11.15
N GLU A 110 18.61 11.73 -12.34
CA GLU A 110 18.98 12.83 -13.24
C GLU A 110 18.74 14.23 -12.65
N LEU A 111 17.72 14.36 -11.80
CA LEU A 111 17.35 15.63 -11.16
C LEU A 111 17.96 15.80 -9.76
N MET A 112 18.66 14.78 -9.24
CA MET A 112 19.15 14.74 -7.86
C MET A 112 20.03 15.94 -7.54
N ASP A 113 21.02 16.21 -8.38
CA ASP A 113 21.95 17.33 -8.19
C ASP A 113 21.23 18.69 -8.23
N GLU A 114 20.29 18.85 -9.16
CA GLU A 114 19.48 20.07 -9.30
C GLU A 114 18.59 20.30 -8.05
N ILE A 115 17.97 19.24 -7.53
CA ILE A 115 17.14 19.28 -6.31
C ILE A 115 18.00 19.67 -5.11
N ILE A 116 19.18 19.04 -4.95
CA ILE A 116 20.10 19.31 -3.84
C ILE A 116 20.61 20.76 -3.91
N GLU A 117 21.06 21.20 -5.08
CA GLU A 117 21.55 22.57 -5.30
C GLU A 117 20.45 23.62 -5.05
N PHE A 118 19.24 23.36 -5.55
CA PHE A 118 18.10 24.26 -5.35
C PHE A 118 17.74 24.39 -3.88
N SER A 119 17.69 23.26 -3.15
CA SER A 119 17.35 23.22 -1.71
C SER A 119 18.35 23.96 -0.82
N GLY A 120 19.62 24.00 -1.23
CA GLY A 120 20.70 24.61 -0.46
C GLY A 120 20.93 23.93 0.91
N ILE A 121 20.65 22.63 1.02
CA ILE A 121 20.95 21.85 2.25
C ILE A 121 22.35 21.22 2.23
N GLY A 122 23.00 21.14 1.06
CA GLY A 122 24.36 20.62 0.92
C GLY A 122 24.51 19.19 1.44
N ASP A 123 25.61 18.91 2.13
CA ASP A 123 25.98 17.56 2.61
C ASP A 123 24.98 16.95 3.60
N PHE A 124 24.10 17.77 4.21
CA PHE A 124 23.04 17.27 5.07
C PHE A 124 22.09 16.31 4.35
N VAL A 125 22.06 16.29 3.01
CA VAL A 125 21.26 15.34 2.23
C VAL A 125 21.59 13.87 2.59
N HIS A 126 22.79 13.58 3.09
CA HIS A 126 23.20 12.25 3.52
C HIS A 126 22.81 11.92 4.98
N GLU A 127 22.32 12.90 5.74
CA GLU A 127 21.89 12.72 7.11
C GLU A 127 20.39 12.40 7.19
N PRO A 128 19.94 11.63 8.20
CA PRO A 128 18.51 11.39 8.44
C PRO A 128 17.72 12.68 8.65
N VAL A 129 16.53 12.77 8.06
CA VAL A 129 15.67 13.97 8.08
C VAL A 129 15.31 14.42 9.51
N ARG A 130 15.26 13.53 10.50
CA ARG A 130 15.08 13.91 11.91
C ARG A 130 16.13 14.87 12.46
N SER A 131 17.30 14.96 11.81
CA SER A 131 18.36 15.91 12.16
C SER A 131 18.15 17.31 11.56
N TYR A 132 17.19 17.45 10.64
CA TYR A 132 16.98 18.68 9.88
C TYR A 132 16.23 19.72 10.71
N SER A 133 16.55 20.99 10.50
CA SER A 133 15.66 22.07 10.92
C SER A 133 14.36 22.04 10.10
N SER A 134 13.28 22.60 10.64
CA SER A 134 12.02 22.76 9.90
C SER A 134 12.20 23.48 8.56
N GLY A 135 13.10 24.47 8.50
CA GLY A 135 13.45 25.18 7.28
C GLY A 135 14.17 24.32 6.24
N MET A 136 15.02 23.36 6.65
CA MET A 136 15.66 22.43 5.72
C MET A 136 14.66 21.45 5.13
N VAL A 137 13.76 20.89 5.95
CA VAL A 137 12.69 20.00 5.48
C VAL A 137 11.84 20.71 4.44
N MET A 138 11.40 21.94 4.74
CA MET A 138 10.53 22.71 3.87
C MET A 138 11.23 23.10 2.55
N ARG A 139 12.52 23.47 2.61
CA ARG A 139 13.33 23.74 1.41
C ARG A 139 13.46 22.50 0.54
N LEU A 140 13.79 21.35 1.12
CA LEU A 140 13.94 20.10 0.37
C LEU A 140 12.62 19.68 -0.28
N ALA A 141 11.52 19.69 0.48
CA ALA A 141 10.19 19.36 -0.04
C ALA A 141 9.76 20.26 -1.20
N PHE A 142 9.98 21.57 -1.08
CA PHE A 142 9.70 22.51 -2.17
C PHE A 142 10.57 22.22 -3.40
N SER A 143 11.86 21.96 -3.19
CA SER A 143 12.84 21.70 -4.26
C SER A 143 12.42 20.50 -5.10
N VAL A 144 12.01 19.41 -4.44
CA VAL A 144 11.48 18.22 -5.12
C VAL A 144 10.24 18.61 -5.94
N ALA A 145 9.26 19.28 -5.34
CA ALA A 145 8.00 19.62 -6.02
C ALA A 145 8.15 20.46 -7.30
N VAL A 146 9.18 21.33 -7.38
CA VAL A 146 9.36 22.24 -8.52
C VAL A 146 10.41 21.80 -9.54
N CYS A 147 11.35 20.92 -9.16
CA CYS A 147 12.39 20.42 -10.08
C CYS A 147 11.91 19.21 -10.90
N VAL A 148 10.85 18.53 -10.47
CA VAL A 148 10.29 17.35 -11.16
C VAL A 148 9.53 17.66 -12.45
N ASP A 149 9.47 18.93 -12.85
CA ASP A 149 8.81 19.42 -14.05
C ASP A 149 7.32 19.01 -14.16
N PRO A 150 6.47 19.45 -13.22
CA PRO A 150 5.05 19.09 -13.22
C PRO A 150 4.30 19.68 -14.43
N ASP A 151 3.20 19.04 -14.83
CA ASP A 151 2.31 19.54 -15.89
C ASP A 151 1.42 20.67 -15.36
N PHE A 152 1.03 20.58 -14.08
CA PHE A 152 0.37 21.67 -13.37
C PHE A 152 0.87 21.83 -11.94
N LEU A 153 0.84 23.08 -11.45
CA LEU A 153 1.29 23.44 -10.11
C LEU A 153 0.15 24.07 -9.32
N ILE A 154 -0.15 23.50 -8.14
CA ILE A 154 -1.05 24.09 -7.15
C ILE A 154 -0.22 24.84 -6.12
N ILE A 155 -0.47 26.14 -6.00
CA ILE A 155 0.19 27.02 -5.05
C ILE A 155 -0.84 27.43 -4.00
N ASP A 156 -0.71 26.93 -2.77
CA ASP A 156 -1.39 27.53 -1.62
C ASP A 156 -0.45 28.56 -0.98
N GLU A 157 -0.95 29.39 -0.06
CA GLU A 157 -0.35 30.56 0.62
C GLU A 157 1.08 30.39 1.20
N VAL A 158 1.66 29.21 1.02
CA VAL A 158 2.94 28.65 1.46
C VAL A 158 4.16 29.24 0.76
N LEU A 159 4.06 30.22 -0.15
CA LEU A 159 5.25 30.88 -0.71
C LEU A 159 6.14 31.60 0.34
N ALA A 160 5.72 31.68 1.60
CA ALA A 160 6.50 32.15 2.73
C ALA A 160 7.45 31.09 3.36
N VAL A 161 7.90 30.10 2.59
CA VAL A 161 8.88 29.08 3.02
C VAL A 161 10.30 29.64 3.04
N GLY A 162 11.05 29.43 4.11
CA GLY A 162 12.50 29.67 4.15
C GLY A 162 12.89 31.14 4.28
N ASP A 163 14.19 31.41 4.12
CA ASP A 163 14.71 32.77 4.11
C ASP A 163 14.37 33.52 2.81
N ARG A 164 14.62 34.83 2.79
CA ARG A 164 14.30 35.69 1.65
C ARG A 164 14.98 35.22 0.36
N ALA A 165 16.21 34.72 0.45
CA ALA A 165 16.95 34.27 -0.73
C ALA A 165 16.32 33.01 -1.33
N PHE A 166 15.87 32.07 -0.50
CA PHE A 166 15.14 30.89 -0.96
C PHE A 166 13.77 31.25 -1.56
N GLN A 167 13.04 32.19 -0.95
CA GLN A 167 11.76 32.68 -1.50
C GLN A 167 11.94 33.28 -2.91
N ASP A 168 12.99 34.09 -3.11
CA ASP A 168 13.28 34.67 -4.43
C ASP A 168 13.61 33.57 -5.45
N LYS A 169 14.33 32.50 -5.07
CA LYS A 169 14.55 31.30 -5.92
C LYS A 169 13.25 30.58 -6.27
N CYS A 170 12.35 30.41 -5.30
CA CYS A 170 11.05 29.77 -5.50
C CYS A 170 10.20 30.53 -6.53
N VAL A 171 10.13 31.85 -6.36
CA VAL A 171 9.38 32.73 -7.27
C VAL A 171 9.97 32.68 -8.68
N GLU A 172 11.29 32.75 -8.83
CA GLU A 172 11.95 32.64 -10.14
C GLU A 172 11.64 31.30 -10.82
N ARG A 173 11.67 30.19 -10.06
CA ARG A 173 11.34 28.86 -10.59
C ARG A 173 9.89 28.77 -11.05
N ILE A 174 8.95 29.32 -10.28
CA ILE A 174 7.52 29.36 -10.66
C ILE A 174 7.34 30.16 -11.96
N TYR A 175 8.05 31.30 -12.11
CA TYR A 175 8.03 32.04 -13.37
C TYR A 175 8.58 31.25 -14.55
N LYS A 176 9.65 30.47 -14.37
CA LYS A 176 10.18 29.58 -15.43
C LYS A 176 9.16 28.52 -15.83
N LEU A 177 8.45 27.92 -14.87
CA LEU A 177 7.39 26.96 -15.15
C LEU A 177 6.22 27.62 -15.90
N HIS A 178 5.81 28.82 -15.48
CA HIS A 178 4.79 29.60 -16.19
C HIS A 178 5.19 29.90 -17.63
N GLN A 179 6.43 30.36 -17.86
CA GLN A 179 6.97 30.65 -19.20
C GLN A 179 7.13 29.39 -20.06
N ALA A 180 7.34 28.24 -19.44
CA ALA A 180 7.35 26.94 -20.11
C ALA A 180 5.95 26.44 -20.48
N GLY A 181 4.89 27.21 -20.19
CA GLY A 181 3.51 26.86 -20.52
C GLY A 181 2.90 25.83 -19.59
N LYS A 182 3.40 25.70 -18.35
CA LYS A 182 2.79 24.84 -17.33
C LYS A 182 1.53 25.49 -16.77
N THR A 183 0.53 24.68 -16.42
CA THR A 183 -0.72 25.16 -15.83
C THR A 183 -0.50 25.54 -14.37
N ILE A 184 -1.07 26.66 -13.91
CA ILE A 184 -0.90 27.11 -12.51
C ILE A 184 -2.26 27.38 -11.89
N LEU A 185 -2.51 26.80 -10.72
CA LEU A 185 -3.67 27.09 -9.89
C LEU A 185 -3.19 27.67 -8.57
N CYS A 186 -3.48 28.94 -8.28
CA CYS A 186 -2.98 29.58 -7.07
C CYS A 186 -4.08 30.12 -6.15
N VAL A 187 -3.89 29.93 -4.84
CA VAL A 187 -4.59 30.61 -3.76
C VAL A 187 -3.55 31.48 -3.06
N SER A 188 -3.68 32.80 -3.15
CA SER A 188 -2.77 33.72 -2.47
C SER A 188 -3.46 35.01 -2.07
N HIS A 189 -3.09 35.52 -0.90
CA HIS A 189 -3.49 36.83 -0.40
C HIS A 189 -2.59 37.95 -0.92
N ALA A 190 -1.45 37.63 -1.55
CA ALA A 190 -0.54 38.60 -2.14
C ALA A 190 -1.03 39.01 -3.53
N ALA A 191 -1.89 40.03 -3.57
CA ALA A 191 -2.55 40.49 -4.80
C ALA A 191 -1.60 40.93 -5.92
N ALA A 192 -0.32 41.22 -5.62
CA ALA A 192 0.69 41.53 -6.63
C ALA A 192 1.14 40.27 -7.40
N THR A 193 1.50 39.20 -6.67
CA THR A 193 1.95 37.93 -7.25
C THR A 193 0.85 37.23 -8.04
N VAL A 194 -0.39 37.27 -7.53
CA VAL A 194 -1.55 36.67 -8.22
C VAL A 194 -1.82 37.37 -9.55
N ARG A 195 -1.71 38.70 -9.61
CA ARG A 195 -1.88 39.46 -10.85
C ARG A 195 -0.77 39.22 -11.87
N GLU A 196 0.44 38.93 -11.41
CA GLU A 196 1.57 38.68 -12.31
C GLU A 196 1.54 37.26 -12.90
N LEU A 197 1.10 36.27 -12.13
CA LEU A 197 1.05 34.87 -12.57
C LEU A 197 -0.23 34.50 -13.31
N CYS A 198 -1.39 35.05 -12.92
CA CYS A 198 -2.69 34.58 -13.40
C CYS A 198 -3.38 35.62 -14.30
N GLN A 199 -4.03 35.13 -15.37
CA GLN A 199 -4.82 35.97 -16.28
C GLN A 199 -6.32 35.85 -16.02
N ARG A 200 -6.74 34.77 -15.34
CA ARG A 200 -8.12 34.47 -14.97
C ARG A 200 -8.22 34.24 -13.47
N ALA A 201 -9.36 34.54 -12.88
CA ALA A 201 -9.65 34.24 -11.49
C ALA A 201 -11.04 33.65 -11.29
N ILE A 202 -11.18 32.83 -10.26
CA ILE A 202 -12.41 32.22 -9.78
C ILE A 202 -12.67 32.76 -8.38
N TRP A 203 -13.81 33.40 -8.18
CA TRP A 203 -14.25 33.89 -6.89
C TRP A 203 -15.19 32.88 -6.20
N LEU A 204 -14.75 32.36 -5.07
CA LEU A 204 -15.54 31.57 -4.14
C LEU A 204 -16.07 32.40 -2.95
N ASP A 205 -17.35 32.23 -2.63
CA ASP A 205 -18.00 32.80 -1.43
C ASP A 205 -18.90 31.73 -0.80
N GLU A 206 -18.61 31.38 0.46
CA GLU A 206 -19.40 30.40 1.24
C GLU A 206 -19.64 29.07 0.51
N GLY A 207 -18.60 28.58 -0.18
CA GLY A 207 -18.64 27.32 -0.92
C GLY A 207 -19.25 27.39 -2.32
N VAL A 208 -19.67 28.57 -2.78
CA VAL A 208 -20.29 28.76 -4.10
C VAL A 208 -19.36 29.55 -5.01
N LEU A 209 -19.26 29.12 -6.27
CA LEU A 209 -18.59 29.89 -7.33
C LEU A 209 -19.47 31.09 -7.71
N ARG A 210 -18.99 32.30 -7.43
CA ARG A 210 -19.71 33.56 -7.68
C ARG A 210 -19.39 34.16 -9.03
N MET A 211 -18.13 34.07 -9.43
CA MET A 211 -17.64 34.66 -10.68
C MET A 211 -16.41 33.90 -11.15
N ASP A 212 -16.29 33.77 -12.46
CA ASP A 212 -15.17 33.17 -13.15
C ASP A 212 -14.91 33.98 -14.41
N GLY A 213 -13.71 34.53 -14.56
CA GLY A 213 -13.38 35.44 -15.65
C GLY A 213 -12.03 36.12 -15.54
N PRO A 214 -11.78 37.18 -16.33
CA PRO A 214 -10.52 37.92 -16.31
C PRO A 214 -10.18 38.43 -14.91
N ILE A 215 -8.92 38.26 -14.51
CA ILE A 215 -8.47 38.51 -13.13
C ILE A 215 -8.87 39.90 -12.60
N GLU A 216 -8.72 40.96 -13.40
CA GLU A 216 -9.04 42.33 -12.99
C GLU A 216 -10.54 42.54 -12.73
N GLU A 217 -11.40 41.90 -13.53
CA GLU A 217 -12.85 41.99 -13.36
C GLU A 217 -13.31 41.27 -12.09
N VAL A 218 -12.75 40.09 -11.85
CA VAL A 218 -13.08 39.24 -10.71
C VAL A 218 -12.55 39.83 -9.40
N ILE A 219 -11.35 40.42 -9.40
CA ILE A 219 -10.82 41.16 -8.25
C ILE A 219 -11.69 42.39 -7.94
N ALA A 220 -12.06 43.19 -8.94
CA ALA A 220 -12.93 44.34 -8.73
C ALA A 220 -14.31 43.94 -8.19
N ALA A 221 -14.89 42.84 -8.70
CA ALA A 221 -16.13 42.28 -8.20
C ALA A 221 -16.01 41.80 -6.75
N TYR A 222 -14.92 41.11 -6.41
CA TYR A 222 -14.64 40.68 -5.04
C TYR A 222 -14.50 41.88 -4.09
N GLU A 223 -13.68 42.87 -4.43
CA GLU A 223 -13.45 44.07 -3.60
C GLU A 223 -14.75 44.89 -3.40
N SER A 224 -15.56 45.05 -4.46
CA SER A 224 -16.87 45.71 -4.35
C SER A 224 -17.88 44.92 -3.50
N GLY A 225 -17.88 43.59 -3.59
CA GLY A 225 -18.71 42.69 -2.78
C GLY A 225 -18.32 42.72 -1.29
N LEU A 226 -17.02 42.87 -0.98
CA LEU A 226 -16.55 43.11 0.39
C LEU A 226 -17.10 44.44 0.95
N ASN A 227 -17.08 45.50 0.14
CA ASN A 227 -17.55 46.83 0.54
C ASN A 227 -19.08 46.89 0.73
N LEU A 228 -19.87 46.21 -0.11
CA LEU A 228 -21.33 46.15 0.05
C LEU A 228 -21.77 45.43 1.33
N ARG A 229 -21.08 44.36 1.75
CA ARG A 229 -21.36 43.68 3.04
C ARG A 229 -20.88 44.49 4.25
N ALA A 230 -19.80 45.29 4.13
CA ALA A 230 -19.33 46.16 5.20
C ALA A 230 -20.28 47.34 5.48
N VAL A 231 -20.96 47.85 4.45
CA VAL A 231 -22.00 48.88 4.58
C VAL A 231 -23.27 48.35 5.27
N HIS A 232 -23.57 47.05 5.16
CA HIS A 232 -24.69 46.41 5.86
C HIS A 232 -24.42 46.05 7.34
N LEU A 233 -23.19 46.18 7.82
CA LEU A 233 -22.82 45.95 9.23
C LEU A 233 -22.73 47.24 10.06
N ASN A 234 -22.92 48.41 9.44
CA ASN A 234 -22.92 49.72 10.10
C ASN A 234 -24.17 50.54 9.73
N ASP A 235 -25.29 50.26 10.41
CA ASP A 235 -26.34 51.25 10.71
C ASP A 235 -27.20 50.76 11.91
N PRO A 236 -27.92 51.66 12.62
CA PRO A 236 -27.72 51.89 14.06
C PRO A 236 -28.68 51.11 14.97
N ALA A 237 -28.38 51.16 16.28
CA ALA A 237 -29.09 50.52 17.39
C ALA A 237 -30.63 50.68 17.32
N PRO A 238 -31.41 49.65 17.71
CA PRO A 238 -32.86 49.72 17.69
C PRO A 238 -33.42 50.61 18.81
N ASP A 239 -34.51 51.31 18.47
CA ASP A 239 -35.31 52.25 19.27
C ASP A 239 -35.88 51.59 20.56
N PRO A 240 -36.04 52.33 21.68
CA PRO A 240 -36.29 51.76 23.00
C PRO A 240 -37.78 51.74 23.33
N GLU A 241 -38.57 50.83 22.76
CA GLU A 241 -39.96 50.63 23.21
C GLU A 241 -40.34 49.15 23.16
N LEU A 242 -40.13 48.46 24.29
CA LEU A 242 -40.92 47.32 24.79
C LEU A 242 -40.40 46.95 26.20
N VAL A 243 -40.77 47.76 27.20
CA VAL A 243 -40.59 47.44 28.62
C VAL A 243 -41.87 46.79 29.14
N ALA A 244 -41.77 45.54 29.60
CA ALA A 244 -42.69 44.96 30.57
C ALA A 244 -42.06 45.07 31.98
N PRO A 245 -42.84 45.32 33.05
CA PRO A 245 -42.29 45.65 34.36
C PRO A 245 -41.77 44.41 35.12
N PRO A 246 -40.89 44.60 36.11
CA PRO A 246 -40.24 43.53 36.86
C PRO A 246 -41.14 42.98 37.98
N VAL A 247 -40.98 41.69 38.29
CA VAL A 247 -41.51 41.07 39.52
C VAL A 247 -40.33 40.82 40.46
N GLU A 248 -40.49 41.24 41.71
CA GLU A 248 -39.47 41.35 42.74
C GLU A 248 -38.93 40.02 43.30
N ALA A 249 -37.67 40.15 43.71
CA ALA A 249 -36.74 39.35 44.51
C ALA A 249 -37.26 38.37 45.57
N GLY A 250 -36.50 37.28 45.71
CA GLY A 250 -36.28 36.52 46.95
C GLY A 250 -34.81 36.09 47.03
N GLU A 251 -34.14 36.54 48.09
CA GLU A 251 -32.70 36.49 48.36
C GLU A 251 -32.12 35.07 48.56
N ILE A 252 -30.82 34.88 48.27
CA ILE A 252 -29.75 34.54 49.25
C ILE A 252 -28.37 34.76 48.58
N GLU A 253 -27.46 35.23 49.43
CA GLU A 253 -26.13 35.84 49.25
C GLU A 253 -25.01 34.96 48.66
N GLU A 254 -24.06 35.59 47.96
CA GLU A 254 -22.68 35.11 47.80
C GLU A 254 -21.67 36.21 48.20
N PRO A 255 -20.54 35.86 48.84
CA PRO A 255 -19.60 36.81 49.44
C PRO A 255 -18.49 37.28 48.49
N ALA A 256 -17.97 38.46 48.83
CA ALA A 256 -16.88 39.18 48.17
C ALA A 256 -15.48 38.56 48.39
N VAL A 257 -14.58 38.70 47.40
CA VAL A 257 -13.14 38.80 47.63
C VAL A 257 -12.51 39.78 46.62
N GLU A 258 -11.65 40.64 47.17
CA GLU A 258 -10.99 41.84 46.66
C GLU A 258 -9.94 41.63 45.55
N GLU A 259 -9.80 42.65 44.70
CA GLU A 259 -8.64 42.90 43.83
C GLU A 259 -7.45 43.47 44.65
N PRO A 260 -6.20 43.29 44.16
CA PRO A 260 -5.20 44.31 44.39
C PRO A 260 -4.47 44.78 43.11
N ALA A 261 -3.92 45.98 43.27
CA ALA A 261 -3.43 46.92 42.27
C ALA A 261 -2.11 46.53 41.58
N VAL A 262 -1.91 47.17 40.43
CA VAL A 262 -0.76 47.08 39.52
C VAL A 262 0.38 48.00 40.02
N GLU A 263 1.60 47.46 40.13
CA GLU A 263 2.85 48.22 40.28
C GLU A 263 3.66 48.15 38.97
N GLU A 264 4.22 49.30 38.56
CA GLU A 264 5.13 49.45 37.43
C GLU A 264 6.53 48.83 37.71
N PRO A 265 7.21 48.19 36.75
CA PRO A 265 8.56 47.70 36.94
C PRO A 265 9.62 48.77 36.62
N THR A 266 10.66 48.80 37.46
CA THR A 266 11.91 49.58 37.31
C THR A 266 12.94 48.82 36.44
N PRO A 267 13.92 49.52 35.84
CA PRO A 267 14.84 48.91 34.87
C PRO A 267 16.03 48.22 35.57
N VAL A 268 16.44 47.06 35.07
CA VAL A 268 17.67 46.35 35.48
C VAL A 268 18.56 46.17 34.26
N GLU A 269 19.83 46.59 34.40
CA GLU A 269 20.91 46.54 33.41
C GLU A 269 21.28 45.10 33.00
N GLU A 270 21.49 44.87 31.70
CA GLU A 270 22.05 43.65 31.13
C GLU A 270 23.60 43.60 31.29
N PRO A 271 24.21 42.43 31.58
CA PRO A 271 25.65 42.28 31.55
C PRO A 271 26.17 42.11 30.11
N ALA A 272 27.34 42.68 29.83
CA ALA A 272 28.00 42.63 28.53
C ALA A 272 28.42 41.21 28.10
N PRO A 273 28.46 40.91 26.78
CA PRO A 273 28.83 39.59 26.27
C PRO A 273 30.33 39.30 26.41
N GLU A 274 30.67 38.07 26.80
CA GLU A 274 32.04 37.54 26.81
C GLU A 274 32.60 37.35 25.38
N PRO A 275 33.92 37.52 25.17
CA PRO A 275 34.55 37.31 23.87
C PRO A 275 34.67 35.81 23.53
N PRO A 276 34.69 35.44 22.23
CA PRO A 276 34.78 34.05 21.81
C PRO A 276 36.15 33.43 22.12
N PRO A 277 36.23 32.11 22.30
CA PRO A 277 37.50 31.42 22.50
C PRO A 277 38.34 31.44 21.22
N VAL A 278 39.65 31.65 21.41
CA VAL A 278 40.68 31.61 20.37
C VAL A 278 40.88 30.15 19.94
N ALA A 279 40.79 29.89 18.64
CA ALA A 279 41.05 28.56 18.06
C ALA A 279 42.55 28.22 18.13
N ASP A 280 42.86 27.04 18.66
CA ASP A 280 44.19 26.43 18.53
C ASP A 280 44.43 26.01 17.06
N PRO A 281 45.65 26.10 16.52
CA PRO A 281 45.95 25.70 15.16
C PRO A 281 45.92 24.17 15.01
N GLU A 282 45.18 23.67 14.03
CA GLU A 282 45.12 22.25 13.66
C GLU A 282 46.52 21.67 13.33
N PRO A 283 46.80 20.41 13.71
CA PRO A 283 48.01 19.72 13.27
C PRO A 283 47.90 19.29 11.81
N ALA A 284 49.00 19.45 11.06
CA ALA A 284 49.08 19.08 9.64
C ALA A 284 48.80 17.59 9.39
N PRO A 285 48.12 17.23 8.29
CA PRO A 285 47.81 15.84 7.95
C PRO A 285 49.08 15.05 7.55
N PRO A 286 49.11 13.72 7.80
CA PRO A 286 50.22 12.88 7.37
C PRO A 286 50.23 12.69 5.84
N PRO A 287 51.39 12.39 5.22
CA PRO A 287 51.49 12.23 3.77
C PRO A 287 50.72 10.99 3.29
N ILE A 288 49.95 11.20 2.21
CA ILE A 288 49.16 10.19 1.49
C ILE A 288 50.13 9.24 0.77
N GLN A 289 49.97 7.93 0.97
CA GLN A 289 50.59 6.88 0.14
C GLN A 289 49.80 6.77 -1.18
N GLU A 290 50.52 6.75 -2.31
CA GLU A 290 49.92 6.53 -3.63
C GLU A 290 49.30 5.12 -3.73
N PRO A 291 48.10 4.96 -4.33
CA PRO A 291 47.49 3.65 -4.54
C PRO A 291 48.21 2.89 -5.67
N GLU A 292 48.40 1.58 -5.49
CA GLU A 292 48.93 0.69 -6.52
C GLU A 292 47.99 0.60 -7.75
N PRO A 293 48.54 0.41 -8.97
CA PRO A 293 47.72 0.31 -10.18
C PRO A 293 46.96 -1.02 -10.25
N PRO A 294 45.78 -1.05 -10.90
CA PRO A 294 44.93 -2.23 -11.00
C PRO A 294 45.54 -3.31 -11.91
N PRO A 295 45.19 -4.60 -11.73
CA PRO A 295 45.63 -5.68 -12.59
C PRO A 295 44.96 -5.62 -13.98
N ALA A 296 45.67 -6.14 -14.99
CA ALA A 296 45.25 -6.12 -16.38
C ALA A 296 43.98 -6.97 -16.66
N PRO A 297 43.19 -6.64 -17.71
CA PRO A 297 41.94 -7.34 -18.03
C PRO A 297 42.19 -8.78 -18.50
N ILE A 298 41.30 -9.69 -18.12
CA ILE A 298 41.23 -11.07 -18.61
C ILE A 298 40.40 -11.06 -19.90
N GLU A 299 40.94 -11.60 -20.99
CA GLU A 299 40.23 -11.78 -22.27
C GLU A 299 39.12 -12.84 -22.14
N GLU A 300 37.90 -12.49 -22.53
CA GLU A 300 36.76 -13.41 -22.67
C GLU A 300 36.89 -14.25 -23.96
N PRO A 301 36.51 -15.54 -23.96
CA PRO A 301 36.53 -16.35 -25.17
C PRO A 301 35.28 -16.08 -26.04
N GLU A 302 35.48 -16.02 -27.37
CA GLU A 302 34.41 -15.85 -28.37
C GLU A 302 33.41 -17.03 -28.38
N PRO A 303 32.12 -16.79 -28.70
CA PRO A 303 31.09 -17.82 -28.71
C PRO A 303 31.12 -18.67 -30.00
N GLU A 304 30.99 -19.99 -29.86
CA GLU A 304 30.82 -20.94 -30.97
C GLU A 304 29.41 -20.85 -31.61
N PRO A 305 29.24 -21.17 -32.91
CA PRO A 305 27.98 -21.00 -33.62
C PRO A 305 26.97 -22.14 -33.34
N ILE A 306 25.71 -21.76 -33.16
CA ILE A 306 24.56 -22.65 -32.93
C ILE A 306 24.11 -23.27 -34.27
N LEU A 307 23.97 -24.60 -34.29
CA LEU A 307 23.40 -25.39 -35.39
C LEU A 307 21.86 -25.23 -35.44
N GLU A 308 21.32 -24.77 -36.57
CA GLU A 308 19.89 -24.76 -36.89
C GLU A 308 19.33 -26.18 -37.01
N ALA A 309 18.27 -26.49 -36.26
CA ALA A 309 17.45 -27.69 -36.42
C ALA A 309 16.11 -27.31 -37.07
N ALA A 310 15.84 -27.92 -38.23
CA ALA A 310 14.67 -27.70 -39.06
C ALA A 310 13.36 -28.19 -38.43
N LEU A 311 12.29 -27.39 -38.56
CA LEU A 311 10.90 -27.76 -38.28
C LEU A 311 10.34 -28.63 -39.42
N PRO A 312 9.54 -29.69 -39.15
CA PRO A 312 8.84 -30.43 -40.19
C PRO A 312 7.49 -29.78 -40.56
N SER A 313 7.19 -29.86 -41.85
CA SER A 313 6.04 -29.32 -42.59
C SER A 313 4.69 -29.99 -42.27
N GLU A 314 3.63 -29.18 -42.34
CA GLU A 314 2.21 -29.54 -42.23
C GLU A 314 1.72 -30.41 -43.42
N GLU A 315 0.86 -31.39 -43.13
CA GLU A 315 -0.07 -32.02 -44.09
C GLU A 315 -1.52 -31.83 -43.60
N PRO A 316 -2.49 -31.54 -44.49
CA PRO A 316 -3.88 -31.31 -44.12
C PRO A 316 -4.73 -32.59 -44.20
N ALA A 317 -5.79 -32.65 -43.40
CA ALA A 317 -6.79 -33.73 -43.38
C ALA A 317 -8.22 -33.13 -43.31
N PRO A 318 -9.28 -33.84 -43.77
CA PRO A 318 -10.15 -33.35 -44.83
C PRO A 318 -11.58 -32.99 -44.41
N GLU A 319 -12.28 -32.34 -45.35
CA GLU A 319 -13.69 -31.96 -45.33
C GLU A 319 -14.65 -33.15 -45.20
N GLY A 320 -15.73 -32.95 -44.45
CA GLY A 320 -16.86 -33.87 -44.34
C GLY A 320 -18.15 -33.14 -43.94
N GLU A 321 -19.08 -33.04 -44.89
CA GLU A 321 -20.43 -32.51 -44.74
C GLU A 321 -21.31 -33.38 -43.82
N ALA A 322 -22.17 -32.75 -43.01
CA ALA A 322 -23.43 -33.36 -42.55
C ALA A 322 -24.49 -32.31 -42.14
N SER A 323 -25.52 -32.27 -42.99
CA SER A 323 -26.90 -31.77 -42.91
C SER A 323 -27.54 -31.33 -41.57
N VAL A 324 -28.14 -30.13 -41.70
CA VAL A 324 -29.37 -29.53 -41.12
C VAL A 324 -30.44 -30.48 -40.56
N GLY A 325 -31.02 -30.07 -39.41
CA GLY A 325 -32.35 -30.46 -38.92
C GLY A 325 -33.09 -29.26 -38.30
N GLU A 326 -34.23 -28.92 -38.91
CA GLU A 326 -35.35 -28.03 -38.50
C GLU A 326 -35.82 -28.25 -37.04
N SER A 327 -36.58 -27.41 -36.32
CA SER A 327 -37.35 -26.17 -36.52
C SER A 327 -37.81 -25.68 -35.12
N GLY A 328 -38.12 -24.39 -34.99
CA GLY A 328 -38.80 -23.83 -33.82
C GLY A 328 -38.89 -22.31 -33.88
N GLU A 329 -39.91 -21.79 -34.57
CA GLU A 329 -40.29 -20.37 -34.61
C GLU A 329 -40.68 -19.85 -33.22
N LEU A 330 -40.35 -18.59 -32.91
CA LEU A 330 -41.33 -17.59 -32.47
C LEU A 330 -40.74 -16.16 -32.37
N ALA A 331 -41.46 -15.26 -33.06
CA ALA A 331 -41.64 -13.82 -32.82
C ALA A 331 -40.56 -12.82 -33.28
N GLU A 332 -40.80 -12.26 -34.47
CA GLU A 332 -40.30 -10.97 -34.94
C GLU A 332 -40.68 -9.83 -33.99
N ILE A 333 -39.68 -9.07 -33.54
CA ILE A 333 -39.84 -7.70 -33.05
C ILE A 333 -38.98 -6.84 -33.98
N GLY A 334 -39.62 -5.86 -34.64
CA GLY A 334 -39.04 -5.12 -35.75
C GLY A 334 -37.74 -4.39 -35.41
N GLU A 335 -36.77 -4.49 -36.33
CA GLU A 335 -35.53 -3.73 -36.33
C GLU A 335 -35.81 -2.22 -36.53
N PRO A 336 -35.22 -1.32 -35.72
CA PRO A 336 -35.03 0.07 -36.12
C PRO A 336 -33.87 0.15 -37.14
N PRO A 337 -33.79 1.21 -37.96
CA PRO A 337 -32.88 1.25 -39.11
C PRO A 337 -31.43 1.19 -38.66
N ALA A 338 -30.65 0.34 -39.35
CA ALA A 338 -29.21 0.26 -39.19
C ALA A 338 -28.56 1.60 -39.54
N GLU A 339 -28.14 2.35 -38.52
CA GLU A 339 -26.97 3.21 -38.67
C GLU A 339 -25.76 2.28 -38.76
N GLU A 340 -24.99 2.37 -39.84
CA GLU A 340 -23.73 1.66 -40.01
C GLU A 340 -22.77 2.06 -38.89
N ILE A 341 -22.79 1.30 -37.80
CA ILE A 341 -21.71 1.30 -36.81
C ILE A 341 -20.54 0.61 -37.51
N ALA A 342 -19.45 1.36 -37.72
CA ALA A 342 -18.21 0.80 -38.22
C ALA A 342 -17.84 -0.45 -37.38
N PRO A 343 -17.48 -1.58 -38.00
CA PRO A 343 -17.21 -2.80 -37.26
C PRO A 343 -16.16 -2.50 -36.20
N TYR A 344 -16.48 -2.82 -34.95
CA TYR A 344 -15.54 -2.76 -33.85
C TYR A 344 -14.34 -3.63 -34.22
N VAL A 345 -13.21 -2.98 -34.48
CA VAL A 345 -11.93 -3.65 -34.62
C VAL A 345 -11.40 -3.76 -33.20
N PRO A 346 -11.41 -4.94 -32.56
CA PRO A 346 -10.79 -5.08 -31.26
C PRO A 346 -9.34 -4.63 -31.38
N PRO A 347 -8.82 -3.83 -30.43
CA PRO A 347 -7.41 -3.48 -30.44
C PRO A 347 -6.59 -4.77 -30.50
N GLY A 348 -5.59 -4.79 -31.39
CA GLY A 348 -4.64 -5.90 -31.45
C GLY A 348 -3.97 -6.09 -30.08
N PRO A 349 -3.34 -7.26 -29.84
CA PRO A 349 -2.59 -7.48 -28.61
C PRO A 349 -1.62 -6.31 -28.35
N PRO A 350 -1.51 -5.83 -27.10
CA PRO A 350 -0.67 -4.68 -26.76
C PRO A 350 0.76 -4.93 -27.25
N CYS A 351 1.41 -3.87 -27.75
CA CYS A 351 2.77 -3.99 -28.22
C CYS A 351 3.73 -4.33 -27.05
N GLU A 352 4.93 -4.82 -27.34
CA GLU A 352 5.91 -5.19 -26.30
C GLU A 352 6.21 -4.05 -25.32
N GLU A 353 6.14 -2.80 -25.77
CA GLU A 353 6.36 -1.60 -24.96
C GLU A 353 5.18 -1.33 -24.00
N GLU A 354 3.94 -1.53 -24.45
CA GLU A 354 2.73 -1.40 -23.61
C GLU A 354 2.67 -2.53 -22.57
N LEU A 355 3.04 -3.75 -22.96
CA LEU A 355 3.18 -4.88 -22.05
C LEU A 355 4.28 -4.63 -21.01
N ALA A 356 5.40 -4.01 -21.39
CA ALA A 356 6.46 -3.66 -20.45
C ALA A 356 6.01 -2.59 -19.44
N TYR A 357 5.23 -1.60 -19.89
CA TYR A 357 4.69 -0.53 -19.05
C TYR A 357 3.63 -1.01 -18.06
N ILE A 358 2.69 -1.84 -18.52
CA ILE A 358 1.65 -2.43 -17.66
C ILE A 358 2.27 -3.38 -16.63
N LYS A 359 3.29 -4.15 -17.04
CA LYS A 359 4.05 -5.00 -16.11
C LYS A 359 4.79 -4.17 -15.06
N ALA A 360 5.39 -3.05 -15.43
CA ALA A 360 6.06 -2.16 -14.47
C ALA A 360 5.09 -1.58 -13.42
N LEU A 361 3.86 -1.24 -13.82
CA LEU A 361 2.84 -0.66 -12.93
C LEU A 361 2.27 -1.66 -11.91
N VAL A 362 2.14 -2.93 -12.30
CA VAL A 362 1.57 -4.00 -11.46
C VAL A 362 2.63 -4.58 -10.51
N LEU A 363 3.88 -4.66 -10.95
CA LEU A 363 5.00 -5.23 -10.20
C LEU A 363 5.45 -4.38 -9.00
N GLU A 364 5.20 -3.07 -9.01
CA GLU A 364 5.68 -2.13 -8.00
C GLU A 364 4.58 -1.65 -7.03
N HIS A 365 3.48 -2.39 -6.89
CA HIS A 365 2.39 -2.14 -5.92
C HIS A 365 1.65 -0.78 -6.04
N TYR A 366 1.74 -0.09 -7.18
CA TYR A 366 1.07 1.20 -7.38
C TYR A 366 -0.45 1.10 -7.51
N CYS A 367 -0.99 -0.08 -7.85
CA CYS A 367 -2.42 -0.33 -8.05
C CYS A 367 -2.95 -1.52 -7.24
N PHE A 368 -4.17 -1.38 -6.73
CA PHE A 368 -5.04 -2.42 -6.22
C PHE A 368 -6.25 -2.63 -7.15
N VAL A 369 -6.94 -3.75 -7.04
CA VAL A 369 -8.13 -4.03 -7.85
C VAL A 369 -9.38 -3.85 -6.98
N ASP A 370 -10.24 -2.89 -7.31
CA ASP A 370 -11.58 -2.74 -6.74
C ASP A 370 -12.53 -3.69 -7.48
N TYR A 371 -12.75 -4.86 -6.88
CA TYR A 371 -13.62 -5.90 -7.43
C TYR A 371 -15.12 -5.59 -7.29
N GLN A 372 -15.54 -4.66 -6.43
CA GLN A 372 -16.94 -4.25 -6.37
C GLN A 372 -17.32 -3.44 -7.60
N ASN A 373 -16.40 -2.59 -8.07
CA ASN A 373 -16.62 -1.68 -9.19
C ASN A 373 -15.94 -2.12 -10.49
N ARG A 374 -15.19 -3.24 -10.49
CA ARG A 374 -14.42 -3.77 -11.64
C ARG A 374 -13.38 -2.78 -12.16
N THR A 375 -12.67 -2.10 -11.27
CA THR A 375 -11.68 -1.08 -11.63
C THR A 375 -10.31 -1.36 -11.01
N LEU A 376 -9.25 -1.00 -11.73
CA LEU A 376 -7.90 -0.94 -11.16
C LEU A 376 -7.73 0.44 -10.51
N MET A 377 -7.46 0.47 -9.21
CA MET A 377 -7.38 1.70 -8.42
C MET A 377 -5.97 1.85 -7.82
N PRO A 378 -5.29 2.98 -7.96
CA PRO A 378 -4.00 3.19 -7.33
C PRO A 378 -4.09 3.23 -5.79
N GLN A 379 -3.03 2.80 -5.08
CA GLN A 379 -3.00 2.89 -3.61
C GLN A 379 -2.89 4.33 -3.07
N THR A 380 -2.65 5.34 -3.92
CA THR A 380 -2.67 6.77 -3.54
C THR A 380 -3.02 7.71 -4.71
N ASN A 381 -3.39 8.95 -4.35
CA ASN A 381 -4.08 9.99 -5.13
C ASN A 381 -3.35 10.66 -6.34
N VAL A 382 -3.08 9.97 -7.46
CA VAL A 382 -2.93 10.64 -8.78
C VAL A 382 -3.36 9.71 -9.96
N PRO A 383 -3.66 10.24 -11.17
CA PRO A 383 -4.84 9.90 -11.96
C PRO A 383 -4.76 8.49 -12.57
N ALA A 384 -5.83 7.73 -12.36
CA ALA A 384 -5.99 6.39 -12.89
C ALA A 384 -6.03 6.40 -14.44
N LEU A 385 -5.24 5.54 -15.07
CA LEU A 385 -5.68 4.92 -16.31
C LEU A 385 -6.86 4.02 -15.91
N ILE A 386 -8.09 4.53 -16.02
CA ILE A 386 -9.28 3.69 -15.93
C ILE A 386 -9.23 2.82 -17.19
N VAL A 387 -8.73 1.60 -17.04
CA VAL A 387 -9.01 0.56 -18.00
C VAL A 387 -10.38 0.02 -17.59
N PRO A 388 -11.49 0.40 -18.25
CA PRO A 388 -12.72 -0.33 -18.07
C PRO A 388 -12.41 -1.77 -18.47
N ILE A 389 -12.40 -2.66 -17.48
CA ILE A 389 -12.51 -4.08 -17.78
C ILE A 389 -13.98 -4.30 -18.13
N ASP A 390 -14.37 -3.82 -19.31
CA ASP A 390 -15.66 -4.09 -19.94
C ASP A 390 -15.65 -5.54 -20.41
N TYR A 391 -15.64 -6.45 -19.44
CA TYR A 391 -16.33 -7.71 -19.61
C TYR A 391 -17.67 -7.52 -18.91
N GLU A 392 -18.71 -7.17 -19.67
CA GLU A 392 -20.08 -7.03 -19.15
C GLU A 392 -20.49 -8.27 -18.32
N GLU A 393 -19.86 -9.43 -18.57
CA GLU A 393 -20.19 -10.74 -17.99
C GLU A 393 -19.30 -11.25 -16.84
N VAL A 394 -18.23 -10.55 -16.41
CA VAL A 394 -17.37 -11.07 -15.32
C VAL A 394 -17.94 -10.69 -13.96
N VAL A 395 -18.79 -11.55 -13.39
CA VAL A 395 -19.22 -11.49 -11.98
C VAL A 395 -18.11 -12.15 -11.13
N PRO A 396 -17.29 -11.41 -10.34
CA PRO A 396 -16.11 -11.98 -9.67
C PRO A 396 -16.45 -13.04 -8.61
N ARG A 397 -17.70 -13.03 -8.13
CA ARG A 397 -18.24 -13.98 -7.16
C ARG A 397 -19.69 -14.24 -7.55
N GLU A 398 -19.96 -15.19 -8.45
CA GLU A 398 -21.32 -15.73 -8.55
C GLU A 398 -21.63 -16.44 -7.23
N LYS A 399 -22.28 -15.73 -6.30
CA LYS A 399 -22.77 -16.32 -5.05
C LYS A 399 -23.66 -17.52 -5.40
N GLY A 400 -23.14 -18.73 -5.17
CA GLY A 400 -23.85 -19.99 -5.44
C GLY A 400 -23.30 -20.82 -6.60
N ARG A 401 -22.23 -20.41 -7.28
CA ARG A 401 -21.49 -21.27 -8.23
C ARG A 401 -20.15 -21.69 -7.61
N ASP A 402 -19.75 -22.92 -7.87
CA ASP A 402 -18.40 -23.40 -7.54
C ASP A 402 -17.41 -22.76 -8.53
N PRO A 403 -16.58 -21.79 -8.10
CA PRO A 403 -15.67 -21.07 -8.99
C PRO A 403 -14.60 -21.99 -9.57
N TYR A 404 -14.30 -23.10 -8.88
CA TYR A 404 -13.24 -24.03 -9.23
C TYR A 404 -13.75 -25.48 -9.22
N ALA A 405 -14.87 -25.75 -9.90
CA ALA A 405 -15.49 -27.08 -9.94
C ALA A 405 -14.52 -28.23 -10.31
N ALA A 406 -13.53 -27.95 -11.16
CA ALA A 406 -12.48 -28.92 -11.49
C ALA A 406 -11.53 -29.21 -10.30
N ILE A 407 -11.16 -28.18 -9.53
CA ILE A 407 -10.40 -28.34 -8.28
C ILE A 407 -11.26 -29.06 -7.25
N THR A 408 -12.52 -28.66 -7.05
CA THR A 408 -13.45 -29.35 -6.14
C THR A 408 -13.53 -30.82 -6.48
N SER A 409 -13.74 -31.16 -7.75
CA SER A 409 -13.77 -32.55 -8.21
C SER A 409 -12.45 -33.27 -7.93
N LEU A 410 -11.31 -32.64 -8.22
CA LEU A 410 -9.98 -33.18 -7.94
C LEU A 410 -9.79 -33.48 -6.45
N LEU A 411 -10.22 -32.58 -5.56
CA LEU A 411 -10.17 -32.79 -4.11
C LEU A 411 -11.15 -33.88 -3.66
N GLU A 412 -12.38 -33.87 -4.14
CA GLU A 412 -13.42 -34.86 -3.83
C GLU A 412 -13.00 -36.28 -4.25
N THR A 413 -12.32 -36.46 -5.39
CA THR A 413 -11.84 -37.79 -5.83
C THR A 413 -10.86 -38.44 -4.85
N ARG A 414 -10.32 -37.68 -3.90
CA ARG A 414 -9.33 -38.12 -2.90
C ARG A 414 -9.88 -38.15 -1.48
N ILE A 415 -11.19 -37.94 -1.28
CA ILE A 415 -11.80 -37.84 0.05
C ILE A 415 -11.44 -39.02 0.97
N TRP A 416 -11.48 -40.24 0.45
CA TRP A 416 -11.09 -41.45 1.18
C TRP A 416 -9.64 -41.41 1.68
N ALA A 417 -8.71 -40.93 0.83
CA ALA A 417 -7.31 -40.82 1.20
C ALA A 417 -7.09 -39.78 2.32
N TYR A 418 -7.91 -38.74 2.35
CA TYR A 418 -7.88 -37.74 3.42
C TYR A 418 -8.45 -38.27 4.73
N GLU A 419 -9.53 -39.06 4.70
CA GLU A 419 -10.09 -39.71 5.89
C GLU A 419 -9.11 -40.72 6.50
N GLU A 420 -8.44 -41.50 5.66
CA GLU A 420 -7.38 -42.42 6.07
C GLU A 420 -6.19 -41.65 6.68
N LEU A 421 -5.76 -40.56 6.04
CA LEU A 421 -4.73 -39.70 6.58
C LEU A 421 -5.15 -39.08 7.92
N HIS A 422 -6.36 -38.55 8.04
CA HIS A 422 -6.88 -37.99 9.28
C HIS A 422 -6.87 -39.03 10.41
N THR A 423 -7.33 -40.25 10.15
CA THR A 423 -7.31 -41.36 11.12
C THR A 423 -5.89 -41.67 11.60
N ARG A 424 -4.91 -41.59 10.70
CA ARG A 424 -3.49 -41.79 11.02
C ARG A 424 -2.88 -40.63 11.80
N LEU A 425 -3.34 -39.41 11.57
CA LEU A 425 -2.87 -38.20 12.26
C LEU A 425 -3.56 -37.99 13.62
N GLU A 426 -4.74 -38.56 13.84
CA GLU A 426 -5.53 -38.45 15.09
C GLU A 426 -4.69 -38.57 16.36
N PRO A 427 -3.74 -39.53 16.51
CA PRO A 427 -2.94 -39.66 17.73
C PRO A 427 -2.02 -38.48 18.04
N PHE A 428 -1.81 -37.57 17.08
CA PHE A 428 -0.90 -36.44 17.16
C PHE A 428 -1.59 -35.08 16.98
N LEU A 429 -2.89 -35.03 16.66
CA LEU A 429 -3.62 -33.77 16.47
C LEU A 429 -3.81 -32.99 17.77
N GLU A 430 -3.68 -33.65 18.92
CA GLU A 430 -3.62 -32.99 20.21
C GLU A 430 -2.25 -32.29 20.38
N LEU A 431 -2.29 -30.96 20.45
CA LEU A 431 -1.12 -30.10 20.64
C LEU A 431 -1.08 -29.57 22.09
N PRO A 432 -0.41 -30.25 23.03
CA PRO A 432 -0.39 -29.86 24.44
C PRO A 432 0.58 -28.70 24.70
N ASP A 433 0.40 -28.03 25.85
CA ASP A 433 1.36 -27.05 26.38
C ASP A 433 1.67 -25.86 25.44
N VAL A 434 0.62 -25.30 24.82
CA VAL A 434 0.70 -24.04 24.07
C VAL A 434 -0.12 -23.00 24.82
N ALA A 435 0.53 -21.91 25.23
CA ALA A 435 -0.12 -20.84 25.98
C ALA A 435 -1.08 -20.05 25.07
N ASP A 436 -2.13 -19.47 25.64
CA ASP A 436 -3.04 -18.60 24.87
C ASP A 436 -2.32 -17.34 24.38
N GLU A 437 -1.54 -16.70 25.25
CA GLU A 437 -0.73 -15.53 24.93
C GLU A 437 0.72 -15.76 25.37
N LEU A 438 1.63 -14.93 24.88
CA LEU A 438 3.02 -15.00 25.31
C LEU A 438 3.14 -14.61 26.79
N ALA A 439 3.38 -15.60 27.65
CA ALA A 439 3.37 -15.42 29.10
C ALA A 439 4.58 -14.61 29.62
N ASP A 440 5.71 -14.70 28.92
CA ASP A 440 6.92 -13.95 29.19
C ASP A 440 7.28 -13.13 27.94
N PRO A 441 7.30 -11.78 28.01
CA PRO A 441 7.70 -10.93 26.89
C PRO A 441 9.12 -11.18 26.38
N THR A 442 9.95 -11.89 27.15
CA THR A 442 11.33 -12.27 26.80
C THR A 442 11.46 -13.67 26.21
N ASP A 443 10.40 -14.49 26.29
CA ASP A 443 10.37 -15.80 25.62
C ASP A 443 9.99 -15.63 24.16
N GLU A 444 10.99 -15.47 23.30
CA GLU A 444 10.76 -15.33 21.86
C GLU A 444 10.72 -16.67 21.11
N VAL A 445 10.81 -17.81 21.80
CA VAL A 445 10.99 -19.13 21.16
C VAL A 445 9.73 -19.98 21.22
N SER A 446 8.95 -19.87 22.29
CA SER A 446 7.77 -20.69 22.50
C SER A 446 6.60 -20.31 21.57
N PRO A 447 5.82 -21.29 21.06
CA PRO A 447 4.58 -21.03 20.36
C PRO A 447 3.45 -20.64 21.33
N PHE A 448 2.48 -19.87 20.84
CA PHE A 448 1.29 -19.42 21.58
C PHE A 448 0.09 -19.28 20.64
N TRP A 449 -1.14 -19.43 21.14
CA TRP A 449 -2.35 -19.48 20.29
C TRP A 449 -2.81 -18.13 19.76
N LYS A 450 -2.63 -17.03 20.49
CA LYS A 450 -3.06 -15.70 20.06
C LYS A 450 -2.01 -15.04 19.16
N ASN A 451 -1.61 -15.73 18.12
CA ASN A 451 -0.78 -15.20 17.04
C ASN A 451 -1.65 -15.23 15.77
N ILE A 452 -1.98 -14.09 15.17
CA ILE A 452 -2.94 -14.02 14.05
C ILE A 452 -2.44 -14.62 12.72
N PHE A 453 -1.33 -15.38 12.76
CA PHE A 453 -0.57 -15.80 11.58
C PHE A 453 -0.55 -17.33 11.38
N PHE A 454 -0.36 -18.13 12.44
CA PHE A 454 -0.28 -19.59 12.33
C PHE A 454 -0.86 -20.28 13.57
N THR A 455 -2.13 -20.71 13.52
CA THR A 455 -2.88 -21.22 14.68
C THR A 455 -3.86 -22.32 14.31
N GLY A 456 -4.71 -22.74 15.25
CA GLY A 456 -5.85 -23.59 14.96
C GLY A 456 -5.48 -24.95 14.36
N MET A 457 -6.17 -25.34 13.29
CA MET A 457 -5.93 -26.62 12.64
C MET A 457 -4.62 -26.65 11.86
N ASP A 458 -4.11 -25.50 11.38
CA ASP A 458 -2.84 -25.43 10.65
C ASP A 458 -1.67 -25.88 11.51
N ALA A 459 -1.57 -25.31 12.71
CA ALA A 459 -0.56 -25.67 13.69
C ALA A 459 -0.65 -27.15 14.12
N ARG A 460 -1.87 -27.67 14.31
CA ARG A 460 -2.11 -29.08 14.67
C ARG A 460 -1.77 -30.04 13.54
N ALA A 461 -2.12 -29.70 12.31
CA ALA A 461 -1.83 -30.49 11.13
C ALA A 461 -0.32 -30.59 10.88
N ALA A 462 0.39 -29.45 10.90
CA ALA A 462 1.84 -29.42 10.78
C ALA A 462 2.53 -30.24 11.88
N TYR A 463 2.12 -30.04 13.14
CA TYR A 463 2.65 -30.81 14.26
C TYR A 463 2.42 -32.32 14.09
N ALA A 464 1.20 -32.72 13.74
CA ALA A 464 0.84 -34.12 13.55
C ALA A 464 1.62 -34.77 12.41
N LEU A 465 1.79 -34.08 11.28
CA LEU A 465 2.54 -34.56 10.13
C LEU A 465 4.01 -34.77 10.46
N ILE A 466 4.66 -33.81 11.12
CA ILE A 466 6.06 -33.94 11.53
C ILE A 466 6.24 -35.12 12.50
N ARG A 467 5.31 -35.27 13.44
CA ARG A 467 5.34 -36.36 14.44
C ARG A 467 5.06 -37.74 13.84
N ALA A 468 4.23 -37.81 12.80
CA ALA A 468 3.88 -39.05 12.13
C ALA A 468 4.97 -39.48 11.14
N TYR A 469 5.48 -38.57 10.31
CA TYR A 469 6.37 -38.89 9.19
C TYR A 469 7.86 -38.66 9.47
N VAL A 470 8.21 -37.92 10.54
CA VAL A 470 9.58 -37.75 11.04
C VAL A 470 10.55 -37.32 9.93
N PRO A 471 10.37 -36.13 9.33
CA PRO A 471 11.24 -35.66 8.25
C PRO A 471 12.70 -35.57 8.70
N GLY A 472 13.64 -35.84 7.79
CA GLY A 472 15.06 -35.65 8.04
C GLY A 472 15.41 -34.16 8.12
N ARG A 473 14.89 -33.40 7.15
CA ARG A 473 14.97 -31.95 7.06
C ARG A 473 13.62 -31.32 6.82
N ILE A 474 13.44 -30.13 7.35
CA ILE A 474 12.38 -29.20 7.02
C ILE A 474 13.05 -27.93 6.50
N VAL A 475 12.73 -27.55 5.27
CA VAL A 475 13.13 -26.27 4.70
C VAL A 475 11.91 -25.36 4.73
N GLU A 476 11.99 -24.26 5.46
CA GLU A 476 10.93 -23.25 5.52
C GLU A 476 11.37 -22.03 4.70
N ILE A 477 10.58 -21.68 3.69
CA ILE A 477 10.72 -20.45 2.92
C ILE A 477 9.82 -19.43 3.61
N GLY A 478 10.44 -18.41 4.18
CA GLY A 478 9.85 -17.59 5.24
C GLY A 478 10.29 -18.07 6.63
N SER A 479 9.91 -17.31 7.66
CA SER A 479 10.09 -17.70 9.05
C SER A 479 9.14 -16.96 9.99
N GLY A 480 8.79 -17.57 11.12
CA GLY A 480 7.88 -16.90 12.06
C GLY A 480 7.24 -17.80 13.11
N ASN A 481 5.92 -17.68 13.25
CA ASN A 481 5.17 -18.44 14.24
C ASN A 481 5.09 -19.92 13.86
N SER A 482 4.90 -20.22 12.57
CA SER A 482 5.03 -21.56 11.99
C SER A 482 6.28 -22.27 12.51
N THR A 483 7.47 -21.66 12.34
CA THR A 483 8.76 -22.19 12.79
C THR A 483 8.75 -22.63 14.25
N ARG A 484 8.07 -21.90 15.16
CA ARG A 484 7.95 -22.26 16.58
C ARG A 484 7.11 -23.52 16.79
N PHE A 485 6.03 -23.68 16.03
CA PHE A 485 5.22 -24.91 16.04
C PHE A 485 5.99 -26.09 15.44
N LEU A 486 6.75 -25.88 14.36
CA LEU A 486 7.61 -26.91 13.77
C LEU A 486 8.67 -27.38 14.79
N ARG A 487 9.37 -26.44 15.45
CA ARG A 487 10.35 -26.77 16.48
C ARG A 487 9.72 -27.48 17.67
N LYS A 488 8.50 -27.10 18.08
CA LYS A 488 7.77 -27.80 19.13
C LYS A 488 7.48 -29.25 18.74
N ALA A 489 7.05 -29.52 17.50
CA ALA A 489 6.83 -30.88 17.02
C ALA A 489 8.10 -31.75 17.12
N ILE A 490 9.23 -31.18 16.72
CA ILE A 490 10.55 -31.84 16.81
C ILE A 490 10.92 -32.11 18.27
N ARG A 491 10.78 -31.11 19.15
CA ARG A 491 11.12 -31.22 20.58
C ARG A 491 10.26 -32.29 21.28
N ASP A 492 8.95 -32.24 21.08
CA ASP A 492 8.01 -33.17 21.72
C ASP A 492 8.18 -34.60 21.18
N GLY A 493 8.49 -34.73 19.89
CA GLY A 493 8.82 -36.02 19.26
C GLY A 493 10.22 -36.54 19.57
N LYS A 494 11.11 -35.71 20.11
CA LYS A 494 12.56 -35.97 20.26
C LYS A 494 13.20 -36.39 18.93
N LEU A 495 12.80 -35.70 17.86
CA LEU A 495 13.23 -36.01 16.50
C LEU A 495 14.63 -35.44 16.25
N LYS A 496 15.36 -36.04 15.30
CA LYS A 496 16.66 -35.53 14.80
C LYS A 496 16.49 -34.59 13.60
N THR A 497 15.25 -34.25 13.29
CA THR A 497 14.86 -33.35 12.21
C THR A 497 15.58 -32.01 12.33
N GLN A 498 16.13 -31.53 11.23
CA GLN A 498 16.74 -30.20 11.14
C GLN A 498 15.78 -29.21 10.47
N ILE A 499 15.71 -27.97 10.98
CA ILE A 499 14.96 -26.88 10.36
C ILE A 499 15.95 -25.87 9.79
N THR A 500 15.85 -25.62 8.48
CA THR A 500 16.51 -24.49 7.82
C THR A 500 15.46 -23.49 7.36
N CYS A 501 15.58 -22.23 7.78
CA CYS A 501 14.74 -21.13 7.29
C CYS A 501 15.49 -20.35 6.20
N ILE A 502 14.81 -20.01 5.10
CA ILE A 502 15.27 -19.10 4.06
C ILE A 502 14.39 -17.87 4.14
N ASP A 503 14.93 -16.77 4.63
CA ASP A 503 14.20 -15.54 4.88
C ASP A 503 15.16 -14.35 4.76
N PRO A 504 14.91 -13.36 3.87
CA PRO A 504 15.79 -12.22 3.71
C PRO A 504 15.79 -11.26 4.92
N SER A 505 14.83 -11.37 5.83
CA SER A 505 14.69 -10.49 6.99
C SER A 505 14.10 -11.23 8.20
N PRO A 506 14.79 -12.28 8.70
CA PRO A 506 14.26 -13.13 9.74
C PRO A 506 14.20 -12.37 11.07
N ARG A 507 13.14 -12.63 11.84
CA ARG A 507 13.05 -12.09 13.21
C ARG A 507 14.22 -12.64 14.03
N LEU A 508 14.85 -11.81 14.88
CA LEU A 508 16.01 -12.22 15.71
C LEU A 508 15.75 -13.52 16.47
N SER A 509 14.54 -13.68 17.01
CA SER A 509 14.08 -14.90 17.69
C SER A 509 14.25 -16.18 16.89
N ILE A 510 14.13 -16.15 15.57
CA ILE A 510 14.18 -17.33 14.69
C ILE A 510 15.56 -17.98 14.70
N LYS A 511 16.64 -17.20 14.90
CA LYS A 511 17.99 -17.74 15.06
C LYS A 511 18.14 -18.66 16.28
N ALA A 512 17.25 -18.53 17.27
CA ALA A 512 17.18 -19.43 18.42
C ALA A 512 16.22 -20.61 18.21
N VAL A 513 15.39 -20.58 17.16
CA VAL A 513 14.39 -21.61 16.86
C VAL A 513 14.82 -22.52 15.72
N ALA A 514 15.41 -22.01 14.64
CA ALA A 514 15.89 -22.78 13.51
C ALA A 514 17.31 -23.33 13.77
N ASP A 515 17.69 -24.44 13.11
CA ASP A 515 19.06 -24.97 13.19
C ASP A 515 19.99 -24.19 12.24
N GLU A 516 19.46 -23.71 11.12
CA GLU A 516 20.13 -22.84 10.15
C GLU A 516 19.16 -21.75 9.69
N VAL A 517 19.66 -20.52 9.53
CA VAL A 517 18.92 -19.40 8.94
C VAL A 517 19.75 -18.83 7.80
N ARG A 518 19.18 -18.80 6.61
CA ARG A 518 19.77 -18.21 5.41
C ARG A 518 19.12 -16.86 5.16
N GLU A 519 19.86 -15.80 5.44
CA GLU A 519 19.45 -14.40 5.26
C GLU A 519 19.52 -13.99 3.79
N GLU A 520 18.73 -14.65 2.95
CA GLU A 520 18.68 -14.45 1.50
C GLU A 520 17.25 -14.64 0.99
N SER A 521 16.94 -14.08 -0.19
CA SER A 521 15.65 -14.35 -0.85
C SER A 521 15.63 -15.76 -1.44
N LEU A 522 14.43 -16.34 -1.59
CA LEU A 522 14.27 -17.64 -2.28
C LEU A 522 14.92 -17.64 -3.67
N ILE A 523 14.80 -16.53 -4.39
CA ILE A 523 15.31 -16.34 -5.76
C ILE A 523 16.85 -16.44 -5.79
N ALA A 524 17.52 -15.99 -4.73
CA ALA A 524 18.97 -16.06 -4.60
C ALA A 524 19.45 -17.43 -4.13
N THR A 525 18.58 -18.27 -3.55
CA THR A 525 18.96 -19.60 -3.07
C THR A 525 19.21 -20.56 -4.25
N PRO A 526 20.36 -21.25 -4.31
CA PRO A 526 20.66 -22.21 -5.38
C PRO A 526 19.64 -23.35 -5.46
N LEU A 527 19.13 -23.65 -6.65
CA LEU A 527 18.15 -24.72 -6.87
C LEU A 527 18.69 -26.12 -6.50
N GLU A 528 20.00 -26.31 -6.56
CA GLU A 528 20.69 -27.54 -6.13
C GLU A 528 20.44 -27.84 -4.66
N TYR A 529 20.22 -26.80 -3.84
CA TYR A 529 19.86 -26.96 -2.44
C TYR A 529 18.54 -27.74 -2.29
N PHE A 530 17.51 -27.34 -3.04
CA PHE A 530 16.22 -28.02 -3.07
C PHE A 530 16.29 -29.39 -3.75
N ALA A 531 17.09 -29.52 -4.82
CA ALA A 531 17.32 -30.80 -5.48
C ALA A 531 18.04 -31.82 -4.56
N SER A 532 18.75 -31.36 -3.53
CA SER A 532 19.42 -32.22 -2.54
C SER A 532 18.46 -32.86 -1.53
N LEU A 533 17.18 -32.43 -1.49
CA LEU A 533 16.18 -32.96 -0.55
C LEU A 533 15.98 -34.47 -0.72
N GLN A 534 15.68 -35.16 0.38
CA GLN A 534 15.47 -36.60 0.36
C GLN A 534 13.97 -36.92 0.42
N PRO A 535 13.52 -38.08 -0.09
CA PRO A 535 12.16 -38.53 0.13
C PRO A 535 11.82 -38.54 1.63
N GLY A 536 10.71 -37.93 2.01
CA GLY A 536 10.31 -37.73 3.41
C GLY A 536 10.75 -36.40 4.03
N ASP A 537 11.63 -35.63 3.37
CA ASP A 537 11.91 -34.23 3.78
C ASP A 537 10.71 -33.34 3.46
N PHE A 538 10.57 -32.25 4.21
CA PHE A 538 9.46 -31.31 4.08
C PHE A 538 9.94 -29.96 3.56
N VAL A 539 9.10 -29.31 2.75
CA VAL A 539 9.26 -27.91 2.36
C VAL A 539 8.01 -27.15 2.78
N PHE A 540 8.19 -26.08 3.56
CA PHE A 540 7.14 -25.13 3.92
C PHE A 540 7.32 -23.87 3.09
N PHE A 541 6.25 -23.40 2.46
CA PHE A 541 6.23 -22.18 1.70
C PHE A 541 5.22 -21.20 2.31
N ASP A 542 5.77 -20.17 2.96
CA ASP A 542 5.08 -19.05 3.59
C ASP A 542 5.81 -17.75 3.18
N GLY A 543 5.82 -17.51 1.87
CA GLY A 543 6.56 -16.44 1.22
C GLY A 543 5.82 -15.11 1.21
N SER A 544 5.94 -14.36 0.12
CA SER A 544 5.27 -13.05 -0.04
C SER A 544 3.76 -13.16 -0.26
N HIS A 545 3.24 -14.33 -0.63
CA HIS A 545 1.84 -14.59 -1.04
C HIS A 545 1.39 -13.86 -2.31
N ILE A 546 2.31 -13.18 -3.03
CA ILE A 546 1.94 -12.43 -4.22
C ILE A 546 2.71 -12.90 -5.45
N CYS A 547 1.95 -13.32 -6.44
CA CYS A 547 2.34 -13.76 -7.76
C CYS A 547 2.52 -12.53 -8.66
N PHE A 548 3.79 -12.25 -8.98
CA PHE A 548 4.26 -11.17 -9.82
C PHE A 548 5.47 -11.68 -10.62
N HIS A 549 5.93 -10.97 -11.65
CA HIS A 549 7.12 -11.40 -12.40
C HIS A 549 8.32 -11.56 -11.46
N ASP A 550 8.91 -12.76 -11.49
CA ASP A 550 10.06 -13.15 -10.67
C ASP A 550 9.83 -12.99 -9.15
N SER A 551 8.57 -13.05 -8.68
CA SER A 551 8.30 -13.14 -7.25
C SER A 551 8.66 -14.52 -6.70
N ASP A 552 8.86 -14.63 -5.39
CA ASP A 552 9.12 -15.90 -4.72
C ASP A 552 8.02 -16.94 -4.95
N VAL A 553 6.75 -16.55 -5.06
CA VAL A 553 5.63 -17.43 -5.46
C VAL A 553 5.87 -18.01 -6.85
N THR A 554 6.15 -17.16 -7.85
CA THR A 554 6.40 -17.66 -9.21
C THR A 554 7.66 -18.51 -9.27
N HIS A 555 8.73 -18.10 -8.58
CA HIS A 555 9.97 -18.84 -8.49
C HIS A 555 9.76 -20.21 -7.82
N PHE A 556 8.97 -20.26 -6.75
CA PHE A 556 8.65 -21.50 -6.05
C PHE A 556 7.93 -22.49 -6.97
N PHE A 557 6.82 -22.09 -7.60
CA PHE A 557 6.03 -22.99 -8.45
C PHE A 557 6.72 -23.36 -9.77
N LEU A 558 7.49 -22.45 -10.37
CA LEU A 558 8.08 -22.65 -11.70
C LEU A 558 9.52 -23.19 -11.66
N ARG A 559 10.26 -23.04 -10.56
CA ARG A 559 11.68 -23.40 -10.46
C ARG A 559 11.97 -24.37 -9.33
N VAL A 560 11.40 -24.15 -8.14
CA VAL A 560 11.64 -25.03 -6.98
C VAL A 560 10.83 -26.31 -7.09
N MET A 561 9.50 -26.21 -7.18
CA MET A 561 8.57 -27.35 -7.25
C MET A 561 8.95 -28.41 -8.31
N PRO A 562 9.39 -28.05 -9.54
CA PRO A 562 9.84 -29.05 -10.52
C PRO A 562 11.13 -29.78 -10.16
N MET A 563 11.99 -29.15 -9.35
CA MET A 563 13.30 -29.70 -8.93
C MET A 563 13.20 -30.57 -7.68
N LEU A 564 12.09 -30.48 -6.93
CA LEU A 564 11.90 -31.26 -5.71
C LEU A 564 11.83 -32.77 -6.00
N PRO A 565 12.64 -33.59 -5.29
CA PRO A 565 12.60 -35.03 -5.44
C PRO A 565 11.25 -35.65 -5.06
N LYS A 566 10.90 -36.78 -5.71
CA LYS A 566 9.69 -37.54 -5.37
C LYS A 566 9.73 -37.97 -3.90
N GLY A 567 8.60 -37.84 -3.22
CA GLY A 567 8.45 -38.16 -1.80
C GLY A 567 8.73 -37.00 -0.86
N VAL A 568 9.18 -35.83 -1.37
CA VAL A 568 9.17 -34.58 -0.58
C VAL A 568 7.73 -34.14 -0.37
N LEU A 569 7.40 -33.76 0.86
CA LEU A 569 6.10 -33.21 1.20
C LEU A 569 6.19 -31.68 1.21
N VAL A 570 5.23 -31.03 0.57
CA VAL A 570 5.22 -29.57 0.43
C VAL A 570 4.00 -29.01 1.15
N HIS A 571 4.20 -27.97 1.95
CA HIS A 571 3.14 -27.14 2.52
C HIS A 571 3.16 -25.78 1.84
N VAL A 572 1.98 -25.31 1.46
CA VAL A 572 1.73 -23.94 1.03
C VAL A 572 0.72 -23.35 2.01
N HIS A 573 1.07 -22.22 2.62
CA HIS A 573 0.22 -21.54 3.60
C HIS A 573 -0.81 -20.61 2.93
N ASP A 574 -1.82 -20.20 3.69
CA ASP A 574 -2.86 -19.25 3.26
C ASP A 574 -3.59 -19.63 1.95
N ILE A 575 -4.05 -20.88 1.87
CA ILE A 575 -4.81 -21.44 0.75
C ILE A 575 -6.24 -21.81 1.19
N TYR A 576 -7.24 -21.28 0.48
CA TYR A 576 -8.66 -21.54 0.72
C TYR A 576 -9.32 -22.43 -0.34
N LEU A 577 -8.54 -23.02 -1.25
CA LEU A 577 -9.09 -23.90 -2.28
C LEU A 577 -9.93 -25.05 -1.70
N PRO A 578 -11.06 -25.40 -2.34
CA PRO A 578 -11.54 -24.91 -3.64
C PRO A 578 -12.36 -23.61 -3.58
N GLU A 579 -12.54 -23.01 -2.40
CA GLU A 579 -13.21 -21.72 -2.28
C GLU A 579 -12.30 -20.56 -2.70
N GLU A 580 -12.92 -19.41 -2.98
CA GLU A 580 -12.20 -18.14 -3.12
C GLU A 580 -11.64 -17.67 -1.78
N TYR A 581 -10.64 -16.79 -1.84
CA TYR A 581 -10.21 -16.06 -0.65
C TYR A 581 -11.42 -15.36 0.02
N PRO A 582 -11.52 -15.42 1.36
CA PRO A 582 -12.62 -14.80 2.08
C PRO A 582 -12.53 -13.27 2.00
N GLU A 583 -13.67 -12.57 2.06
CA GLU A 583 -13.76 -11.10 1.87
C GLU A 583 -12.77 -10.28 2.73
N HIS A 584 -12.43 -10.73 3.94
CA HIS A 584 -11.50 -10.03 4.81
C HIS A 584 -10.01 -10.17 4.42
N PHE A 585 -9.70 -11.02 3.44
CA PHE A 585 -8.38 -11.14 2.81
C PHE A 585 -8.22 -10.21 1.59
N ASP A 586 -9.30 -9.54 1.14
CA ASP A 586 -9.27 -8.69 -0.06
C ASP A 586 -8.18 -7.57 0.03
N ILE A 587 -7.86 -7.09 1.24
CA ILE A 587 -6.81 -6.07 1.46
C ILE A 587 -5.36 -6.61 1.45
N ARG A 588 -5.19 -7.94 1.44
CA ARG A 588 -3.87 -8.58 1.51
C ARG A 588 -3.26 -8.83 0.12
N TYR A 589 -4.09 -8.81 -0.93
CA TYR A 589 -3.69 -9.08 -2.31
C TYR A 589 -3.06 -10.46 -2.54
N TYR A 590 -3.35 -11.42 -1.66
CA TYR A 590 -2.86 -12.79 -1.81
C TYR A 590 -3.48 -13.40 -3.05
N ASN A 591 -2.66 -14.08 -3.83
CA ASN A 591 -3.09 -14.65 -5.11
C ASN A 591 -2.30 -15.93 -5.47
N GLU A 592 -1.49 -16.47 -4.55
CA GLU A 592 -0.72 -17.70 -4.77
C GLU A 592 -1.61 -18.93 -4.96
N GLN A 593 -2.82 -18.95 -4.37
CA GLN A 593 -3.72 -20.09 -4.52
C GLN A 593 -4.16 -20.31 -5.98
N TYR A 594 -4.20 -19.26 -6.80
CA TYR A 594 -4.55 -19.39 -8.21
C TYR A 594 -3.41 -20.02 -9.02
N MET A 595 -2.16 -19.71 -8.65
CA MET A 595 -0.99 -20.40 -9.18
C MET A 595 -0.99 -21.88 -8.77
N LEU A 596 -1.33 -22.17 -7.51
CA LEU A 596 -1.52 -23.53 -7.02
C LEU A 596 -2.65 -24.27 -7.77
N ALA A 597 -3.79 -23.62 -8.00
CA ALA A 597 -4.91 -24.20 -8.72
C ALA A 597 -4.52 -24.54 -10.18
N ALA A 598 -3.91 -23.60 -10.88
CA ALA A 598 -3.39 -23.83 -12.24
C ALA A 598 -2.35 -24.95 -12.24
N PHE A 599 -1.43 -24.95 -11.27
CA PHE A 599 -0.45 -26.01 -11.10
C PHE A 599 -1.13 -27.37 -10.93
N LEU A 600 -2.13 -27.50 -10.06
CA LEU A 600 -2.85 -28.76 -9.82
C LEU A 600 -3.64 -29.25 -11.03
N LEU A 601 -4.27 -28.35 -11.78
CA LEU A 601 -5.08 -28.70 -12.95
C LEU A 601 -4.23 -29.20 -14.12
N TRP A 602 -3.02 -28.65 -14.29
CA TRP A 602 -2.11 -29.01 -15.38
C TRP A 602 -0.89 -29.83 -14.92
N ASN A 603 -0.87 -30.32 -13.68
CA ASN A 603 0.17 -31.20 -13.17
C ASN A 603 -0.43 -32.45 -12.50
N SER A 604 -0.32 -33.59 -13.15
CA SER A 604 -0.82 -34.87 -12.62
C SER A 604 0.14 -35.56 -11.64
N SER A 605 1.37 -35.07 -11.50
CA SER A 605 2.41 -35.70 -10.67
C SER A 605 2.25 -35.31 -9.21
N TRP A 606 1.93 -34.03 -8.96
CA TRP A 606 1.65 -33.50 -7.64
C TRP A 606 0.19 -33.70 -7.28
N LYS A 607 -0.06 -34.17 -6.06
CA LYS A 607 -1.41 -34.47 -5.58
C LYS A 607 -1.64 -33.76 -4.26
N PRO A 608 -2.83 -33.20 -4.03
CA PRO A 608 -3.20 -32.74 -2.71
C PRO A 608 -3.16 -33.90 -1.71
N PHE A 609 -2.56 -33.60 -0.57
CA PHE A 609 -2.27 -34.55 0.48
C PHE A 609 -3.09 -34.24 1.73
N LEU A 610 -3.13 -32.97 2.15
CA LEU A 610 -3.96 -32.51 3.26
C LEU A 610 -4.40 -31.06 3.01
N PRO A 611 -5.54 -30.84 2.31
CA PRO A 611 -6.12 -29.52 2.10
C PRO A 611 -7.02 -29.13 3.29
N VAL A 612 -6.47 -28.39 4.28
CA VAL A 612 -7.13 -28.21 5.59
C VAL A 612 -8.49 -27.53 5.47
N HIS A 613 -8.59 -26.42 4.72
CA HIS A 613 -9.83 -25.67 4.56
C HIS A 613 -10.95 -26.54 3.96
N PHE A 614 -10.67 -27.20 2.83
CA PHE A 614 -11.60 -28.13 2.19
C PHE A 614 -12.10 -29.23 3.14
N LEU A 615 -11.19 -29.84 3.91
CA LEU A 615 -11.56 -30.91 4.85
C LEU A 615 -12.39 -30.41 6.02
N HIS A 616 -12.17 -29.17 6.47
CA HIS A 616 -13.05 -28.51 7.43
C HIS A 616 -14.45 -28.29 6.84
N GLY A 617 -14.54 -27.77 5.61
CA GLY A 617 -15.81 -27.58 4.90
C GLY A 617 -16.61 -28.88 4.70
N ARG A 618 -15.93 -30.03 4.66
CA ARG A 618 -16.56 -31.38 4.61
C ARG A 618 -16.83 -32.00 5.98
N GLY A 619 -16.49 -31.32 7.08
CA GLY A 619 -16.67 -31.81 8.45
C GLY A 619 -15.73 -32.95 8.86
N ILE A 620 -14.67 -33.20 8.10
CA ILE A 620 -13.63 -34.19 8.43
C ILE A 620 -12.71 -33.62 9.51
N LEU A 621 -12.35 -32.33 9.39
CA LEU A 621 -11.60 -31.60 10.41
C LEU A 621 -12.54 -30.72 11.24
N ASN A 622 -12.35 -30.74 12.55
CA ASN A 622 -13.23 -30.06 13.52
C ASN A 622 -12.94 -28.57 13.73
N ALA A 623 -11.91 -28.04 13.08
CA ALA A 623 -11.55 -26.63 13.09
C ALA A 623 -10.99 -26.23 11.72
N ASP A 624 -11.20 -24.96 11.40
CA ASP A 624 -10.74 -24.36 10.15
C ASP A 624 -9.23 -24.09 10.17
N GLY A 625 -8.67 -23.89 8.98
CA GLY A 625 -7.28 -23.55 8.71
C GLY A 625 -7.04 -23.41 7.21
N CYS A 626 -5.96 -22.72 6.84
CA CYS A 626 -5.60 -22.39 5.46
C CYS A 626 -4.37 -23.15 4.94
N SER A 627 -3.92 -24.19 5.63
CA SER A 627 -2.80 -25.02 5.17
C SER A 627 -3.18 -25.94 4.01
N PHE A 628 -2.37 -25.93 2.95
CA PHE A 628 -2.53 -26.86 1.85
C PHE A 628 -1.26 -27.68 1.64
N TRP A 629 -1.37 -28.99 1.87
CA TRP A 629 -0.25 -29.92 1.71
C TRP A 629 -0.34 -30.68 0.40
N LEU A 630 0.81 -30.86 -0.25
CA LEU A 630 1.01 -31.49 -1.54
C LEU A 630 2.07 -32.58 -1.44
N MET A 631 1.95 -33.61 -2.26
CA MET A 631 2.94 -34.68 -2.39
C MET A 631 3.14 -35.04 -3.86
N ASN A 632 4.40 -35.28 -4.24
CA ASN A 632 4.74 -35.91 -5.51
C ASN A 632 5.20 -37.36 -5.27
N GLY A 633 4.55 -38.34 -5.89
CA GLY A 633 4.87 -39.76 -5.72
C GLY A 633 4.26 -40.38 -4.46
N HIS A 634 5.00 -41.30 -3.83
CA HIS A 634 4.55 -42.01 -2.61
C HIS A 634 5.44 -41.63 -1.43
N LEU A 635 4.82 -41.28 -0.31
CA LEU A 635 5.48 -41.21 1.00
C LEU A 635 5.60 -42.62 1.57
N THR A 636 6.77 -42.96 2.10
CA THR A 636 6.95 -44.19 2.88
C THR A 636 5.99 -44.16 4.07
N GLU A 637 5.21 -45.24 4.23
CA GLU A 637 4.27 -45.33 5.33
C GLU A 637 4.99 -45.25 6.68
N PRO A 638 4.51 -44.42 7.62
CA PRO A 638 5.11 -44.33 8.94
C PRO A 638 4.95 -45.65 9.69
N GLU A 639 5.97 -46.05 10.46
CA GLU A 639 5.85 -47.27 11.28
C GLU A 639 4.65 -47.15 12.22
N PRO A 640 3.83 -48.21 12.38
CA PRO A 640 2.66 -48.16 13.24
C PRO A 640 3.08 -47.80 14.66
N VAL A 641 2.48 -46.72 15.18
CA VAL A 641 2.70 -46.27 16.56
C VAL A 641 2.39 -47.43 17.49
N ARG A 642 3.42 -48.03 18.10
CA ARG A 642 3.25 -49.03 19.15
C ARG A 642 2.50 -48.36 20.29
N ARG A 643 1.17 -48.58 20.36
CA ARG A 643 0.35 -48.19 21.51
C ARG A 643 1.04 -48.75 22.75
N ARG A 644 1.66 -47.87 23.55
CA ARG A 644 2.09 -48.23 24.89
C ARG A 644 0.81 -48.63 25.62
N SER A 645 0.65 -49.93 25.83
CA SER A 645 -0.35 -50.51 26.71
C SER A 645 -0.32 -49.70 28.01
N ARG A 646 -1.41 -48.98 28.31
CA ARG A 646 -1.65 -48.46 29.66
C ARG A 646 -1.60 -49.66 30.60
N VAL A 647 -0.48 -49.84 31.28
CA VAL A 647 -0.39 -50.73 32.43
C VAL A 647 -1.20 -50.05 33.54
N ARG A 648 -2.12 -50.83 34.10
CA ARG A 648 -3.20 -50.47 35.03
C ARG A 648 -2.77 -49.63 36.22
#